data_AF-A0A8J8EI08-F1
#
_entry.id   AF-A0A8J8EI08-F1
#
_cell.length_a   1.000
_cell.length_b   1.000
_cell.length_c   1.000
_cell.angle_alpha   90.00
_cell.angle_beta   90.00
_cell.angle_gamma   90.00
#
_symmetry.space_group_name_H-M   'P 1'
#
loop_
_entity.id
_entity.type
_entity.pdbx_description
1 polymer ?
#
loop_
_entity_poly.entity_id
_entity_poly.type
_entity_poly.pdbx_seq_one_letter_code
_entity_poly.pdbx_strand_id
1 'polypeptide(L)'
;MKKVLALVMIVLMLIPAVSAGTIDGSARFLKNAAKSSQQTREISLAIMALSEASNDMEWDIGPDLEGLITMLLQYQNPDGGWGLYPGETSNVLDTAYAVIALEKADPVIGTLRVEGVRDAIKRGVSYLLSAENEGGWGYVPGTPNSCYPTLVAIWALGENGYNYNSKVVRDAIKYVENTTTCEISQYEALALKLIAYHSTGYPVSNETIESVKGILLNDENLKMKERAMLTYALVLHTPIDFDTARILITLESYSKSTNDLVYWMNTPDLFSSTELIATTSYALMAFSTSFELPPAKGVKNPYEMPCRELKNLQNPDGGWGLGLNEPSDEKATYYALVSIQACYPEKESIEKALSWVREAFERDAAWMKQNRRMSVGYYYALKTLLLYNNLTAEEKAQAEELIRSVQLDYGLWGNTVLGPQPYETALAIKALRELGVPANDSLIQKAKEWLLSITNGGWGTHVTTKYYSYMLKPDVLTTITILEALDGIASQEELQPHLEWLIDQRIEDGWPYWKTYYVWEKNREFPGTPTVELTVRATDLLIGYGYNYTNETLEFVMNARDSGAIDNKTIEIASTVGYLSRFQYVPPVSLYDVRASLDSDVFGIIAPHMDAVTVNETIAILNDLFSGGFIALNTTSIGEGSYIVLAHYGEYFVRPYNPYLKFHLTDETVTVGNVTVPVDKAVVLIPGKTPKGVVLFVFYGQENAEIAKEVFTTGFIRYIRGEAMVLLNENGKVRVIVVG
;
A
#
# COMPACT_ATOMS: atom_id res chain seq x y z
N MET A 1 -23.71 23.33 32.80
CA MET A 1 -22.88 22.65 31.79
C MET A 1 -23.29 23.02 30.35
N LYS A 2 -24.59 22.95 29.96
CA LYS A 2 -25.09 23.35 28.61
C LYS A 2 -24.62 24.70 28.04
N LYS A 3 -24.37 25.73 28.87
CA LYS A 3 -24.00 27.09 28.39
C LYS A 3 -22.51 27.34 28.22
N VAL A 4 -21.63 26.56 28.88
CA VAL A 4 -20.18 26.83 28.87
C VAL A 4 -19.50 26.08 27.73
N LEU A 5 -19.92 24.85 27.44
CA LEU A 5 -19.49 24.12 26.25
C LEU A 5 -19.97 24.83 24.98
N ALA A 6 -21.21 25.31 24.96
CA ALA A 6 -21.75 26.12 23.88
C ALA A 6 -21.00 27.45 23.70
N LEU A 7 -20.54 28.14 24.76
CA LEU A 7 -19.82 29.41 24.61
C LEU A 7 -18.39 29.21 24.09
N VAL A 8 -17.68 28.18 24.56
CA VAL A 8 -16.35 27.81 24.06
C VAL A 8 -16.44 27.28 22.62
N MET A 9 -17.52 26.55 22.29
CA MET A 9 -17.81 26.11 20.92
C MET A 9 -18.32 27.23 20.00
N ILE A 10 -19.05 28.24 20.48
CA ILE A 10 -19.47 29.40 19.67
C ILE A 10 -18.27 30.26 19.26
N VAL A 11 -17.23 30.34 20.10
CA VAL A 11 -15.96 30.99 19.74
C VAL A 11 -15.16 30.14 18.73
N LEU A 12 -15.33 28.80 18.73
CA LEU A 12 -14.79 27.88 17.71
C LEU A 12 -15.63 27.85 16.41
N MET A 13 -16.93 28.19 16.46
CA MET A 13 -17.89 28.14 15.33
C MET A 13 -17.82 29.35 14.38
N LEU A 14 -17.01 30.38 14.68
CA LEU A 14 -16.94 31.61 13.88
C LEU A 14 -15.74 31.69 12.92
N ILE A 15 -15.03 30.58 12.68
CA ILE A 15 -13.88 30.59 11.78
C ILE A 15 -14.00 29.43 10.79
N PRO A 16 -14.63 29.61 9.62
CA PRO A 16 -13.97 29.09 8.42
C PRO A 16 -12.68 29.90 8.29
N ALA A 17 -11.51 29.30 8.50
CA ALA A 17 -10.24 30.05 8.49
C ALA A 17 -9.96 30.68 7.12
N VAL A 18 -10.60 30.15 6.08
CA VAL A 18 -10.62 30.64 4.71
C VAL A 18 -12.01 30.34 4.15
N SER A 19 -12.60 31.27 3.41
CA SER A 19 -13.85 31.01 2.70
C SER A 19 -13.60 30.19 1.43
N ALA A 20 -14.45 29.19 1.15
CA ALA A 20 -14.40 28.43 -0.11
C ALA A 20 -14.43 29.37 -1.34
N GLY A 21 -15.13 30.51 -1.22
CA GLY A 21 -15.15 31.56 -2.25
C GLY A 21 -13.78 32.22 -2.52
N THR A 22 -12.87 32.26 -1.54
CA THR A 22 -11.49 32.75 -1.72
C THR A 22 -10.67 31.79 -2.58
N ILE A 23 -10.71 30.49 -2.30
CA ILE A 23 -10.01 29.45 -3.08
C ILE A 23 -10.51 29.46 -4.53
N ASP A 24 -11.84 29.35 -4.71
CA ASP A 24 -12.47 29.36 -6.03
C ASP A 24 -12.19 30.64 -6.82
N GLY A 25 -12.30 31.80 -6.16
CA GLY A 25 -12.05 33.09 -6.80
C GLY A 25 -10.60 33.28 -7.22
N SER A 26 -9.66 32.77 -6.44
CA SER A 26 -8.23 32.80 -6.75
C SER A 26 -7.84 31.88 -7.88
N ALA A 27 -8.43 30.70 -7.94
CA ALA A 27 -8.23 29.83 -9.07
C ALA A 27 -8.80 30.38 -10.38
N ARG A 28 -9.99 30.99 -10.34
CA ARG A 28 -10.57 31.68 -11.50
C ARG A 28 -9.67 32.82 -11.97
N PHE A 29 -9.06 33.55 -11.05
CA PHE A 29 -8.09 34.58 -11.36
C PHE A 29 -6.85 33.99 -12.05
N LEU A 30 -6.21 32.99 -11.41
CA LEU A 30 -4.96 32.39 -11.88
C LEU A 30 -5.10 31.74 -13.24
N LYS A 31 -6.19 30.99 -13.50
CA LYS A 31 -6.38 30.34 -14.80
C LYS A 31 -6.46 31.32 -15.96
N ASN A 32 -7.05 32.50 -15.73
CA ASN A 32 -7.19 33.53 -16.77
C ASN A 32 -5.90 34.34 -16.94
N ALA A 33 -5.28 34.72 -15.81
CA ALA A 33 -4.05 35.48 -15.80
C ALA A 33 -2.88 34.70 -16.41
N ALA A 34 -2.73 33.42 -16.05
CA ALA A 34 -1.66 32.56 -16.54
C ALA A 34 -1.75 32.29 -18.05
N LYS A 35 -2.96 32.09 -18.60
CA LYS A 35 -3.17 31.96 -20.06
C LYS A 35 -2.72 33.20 -20.85
N SER A 36 -2.72 34.36 -20.20
CA SER A 36 -2.31 35.63 -20.82
C SER A 36 -0.82 35.94 -20.60
N SER A 37 -0.14 35.21 -19.72
CA SER A 37 1.29 35.36 -19.48
C SER A 37 2.09 34.54 -20.48
N GLN A 38 3.26 35.05 -20.84
CA GLN A 38 4.29 34.33 -21.60
C GLN A 38 5.51 33.99 -20.73
N GLN A 39 5.51 34.38 -19.45
CA GLN A 39 6.65 34.12 -18.56
C GLN A 39 6.56 32.71 -17.97
N THR A 40 7.60 31.91 -18.17
CA THR A 40 7.67 30.53 -17.68
C THR A 40 7.41 30.45 -16.18
N ARG A 41 8.06 31.30 -15.38
CA ARG A 41 7.86 31.35 -13.91
C ARG A 41 6.42 31.61 -13.50
N GLU A 42 5.71 32.53 -14.16
CA GLU A 42 4.33 32.88 -13.79
C GLU A 42 3.36 31.74 -14.12
N ILE A 43 3.52 31.12 -15.30
CA ILE A 43 2.73 29.95 -15.70
C ILE A 43 2.99 28.80 -14.73
N SER A 44 4.25 28.56 -14.38
CA SER A 44 4.66 27.49 -13.46
C SER A 44 4.04 27.67 -12.06
N LEU A 45 4.13 28.87 -11.48
CA LEU A 45 3.51 29.16 -10.18
C LEU A 45 1.98 29.03 -10.22
N ALA A 46 1.34 29.38 -11.33
CA ALA A 46 -0.10 29.17 -11.49
C ALA A 46 -0.44 27.67 -11.55
N ILE A 47 0.33 26.87 -12.29
CA ILE A 47 0.15 25.41 -12.34
C ILE A 47 0.32 24.79 -10.95
N MET A 48 1.36 25.16 -10.19
CA MET A 48 1.56 24.65 -8.83
C MET A 48 0.34 24.94 -7.95
N ALA A 49 -0.09 26.21 -7.91
CA ALA A 49 -1.21 26.62 -7.07
C ALA A 49 -2.55 26.00 -7.48
N LEU A 50 -2.81 25.84 -8.79
CA LEU A 50 -4.02 25.20 -9.29
C LEU A 50 -4.00 23.68 -9.10
N SER A 51 -2.82 23.06 -9.12
CA SER A 51 -2.67 21.62 -8.83
C SER A 51 -2.92 21.35 -7.35
N GLU A 52 -2.36 22.17 -6.46
CA GLU A 52 -2.60 22.04 -5.01
C GLU A 52 -4.07 22.33 -4.65
N ALA A 53 -4.71 23.28 -5.34
CA ALA A 53 -6.11 23.62 -5.08
C ALA A 53 -7.13 22.66 -5.70
N SER A 54 -6.72 21.70 -6.54
CA SER A 54 -7.67 20.96 -7.40
C SER A 54 -8.72 20.18 -6.62
N ASN A 55 -8.38 19.70 -5.41
CA ASN A 55 -9.28 18.92 -4.56
C ASN A 55 -10.15 19.80 -3.63
N ASP A 56 -9.83 21.09 -3.49
CA ASP A 56 -10.54 22.02 -2.60
C ASP A 56 -11.65 22.81 -3.32
N MET A 57 -11.79 22.60 -4.63
CA MET A 57 -12.69 23.35 -5.51
C MET A 57 -14.05 22.69 -5.68
N GLU A 58 -15.08 23.50 -5.90
CA GLU A 58 -16.43 23.02 -6.24
C GLU A 58 -16.59 22.62 -7.71
N TRP A 59 -15.54 22.76 -8.53
CA TRP A 59 -15.59 22.56 -9.98
C TRP A 59 -14.27 22.00 -10.52
N ASP A 60 -14.34 21.33 -11.67
CA ASP A 60 -13.19 20.68 -12.30
C ASP A 60 -12.27 21.70 -13.01
N ILE A 61 -11.09 21.93 -12.44
CA ILE A 61 -10.02 22.75 -13.01
C ILE A 61 -9.20 22.02 -14.09
N GLY A 62 -9.34 20.70 -14.20
CA GLY A 62 -8.52 19.82 -15.04
C GLY A 62 -8.31 20.33 -16.48
N PRO A 63 -9.36 20.72 -17.23
CA PRO A 63 -9.21 21.22 -18.60
C PRO A 63 -8.38 22.52 -18.70
N ASP A 64 -8.49 23.41 -17.72
CA ASP A 64 -7.74 24.66 -17.68
C ASP A 64 -6.26 24.40 -17.32
N LEU A 65 -6.02 23.50 -16.37
CA LEU A 65 -4.69 23.04 -15.99
C LEU A 65 -3.98 22.35 -17.17
N GLU A 66 -4.69 21.49 -17.89
CA GLU A 66 -4.22 20.80 -19.10
C GLU A 66 -3.71 21.78 -20.16
N GLY A 67 -4.41 22.90 -20.36
CA GLY A 67 -3.99 23.96 -21.27
C GLY A 67 -2.66 24.61 -20.87
N LEU A 68 -2.50 24.93 -19.57
CA LEU A 68 -1.27 25.53 -19.04
C LEU A 68 -0.08 24.56 -19.09
N ILE A 69 -0.30 23.28 -18.75
CA ILE A 69 0.73 22.24 -18.86
C ILE A 69 1.17 22.10 -20.32
N THR A 70 0.22 22.05 -21.25
CA THR A 70 0.52 21.95 -22.69
C THR A 70 1.36 23.15 -23.16
N MET A 71 1.06 24.36 -22.71
CA MET A 71 1.89 25.55 -22.97
C MET A 71 3.31 25.36 -22.42
N LEU A 72 3.44 24.92 -21.17
CA LEU A 72 4.74 24.74 -20.52
C LEU A 72 5.59 23.67 -21.23
N LEU A 73 4.98 22.56 -21.66
CA LEU A 73 5.66 21.52 -22.44
C LEU A 73 6.17 22.03 -23.80
N GLN A 74 5.42 22.93 -24.45
CA GLN A 74 5.85 23.56 -25.71
C GLN A 74 6.99 24.56 -25.54
N TYR A 75 7.18 25.10 -24.33
CA TYR A 75 8.22 26.08 -24.04
C TYR A 75 9.58 25.43 -23.73
N GLN A 76 9.63 24.11 -23.54
CA GLN A 76 10.88 23.42 -23.23
C GLN A 76 11.82 23.43 -24.45
N ASN A 77 13.06 23.86 -24.22
CA ASN A 77 14.09 23.90 -25.24
C ASN A 77 14.68 22.49 -25.51
N PRO A 78 15.37 22.28 -26.64
CA PRO A 78 16.01 20.99 -26.97
C PRO A 78 17.06 20.51 -25.96
N ASP A 79 17.64 21.42 -25.16
CA ASP A 79 18.59 21.09 -24.08
C ASP A 79 17.90 20.60 -22.79
N GLY A 80 16.56 20.57 -22.79
CA GLY A 80 15.75 20.15 -21.64
C GLY A 80 15.41 21.26 -20.66
N GLY A 81 15.98 22.46 -20.80
CA GLY A 81 15.67 23.59 -19.92
C GLY A 81 14.55 24.49 -20.46
N TRP A 82 14.23 25.52 -19.67
CA TRP A 82 13.30 26.59 -20.02
C TRP A 82 13.98 27.96 -19.86
N GLY A 83 13.66 28.88 -20.75
CA GLY A 83 14.00 30.31 -20.63
C GLY A 83 12.90 31.12 -19.94
N LEU A 84 13.13 32.42 -19.76
CA LEU A 84 12.14 33.33 -19.17
C LEU A 84 10.90 33.44 -20.07
N TYR A 85 11.12 33.55 -21.38
CA TYR A 85 10.09 33.50 -22.42
C TYR A 85 10.32 32.33 -23.41
N PRO A 86 9.31 31.95 -24.21
CA PRO A 86 9.42 30.85 -25.17
C PRO A 86 10.52 31.10 -26.19
N GLY A 87 11.41 30.11 -26.38
CA GLY A 87 12.52 30.18 -27.32
C GLY A 87 13.71 31.02 -26.87
N GLU A 88 13.68 31.59 -25.67
CA GLU A 88 14.88 32.16 -25.04
C GLU A 88 15.82 31.09 -24.52
N THR A 89 17.07 31.47 -24.23
CA THR A 89 18.07 30.54 -23.69
C THR A 89 17.62 29.98 -22.35
N SER A 90 17.77 28.66 -22.19
CA SER A 90 17.46 27.98 -20.93
C SER A 90 18.28 28.56 -19.78
N ASN A 91 17.62 28.72 -18.63
CA ASN A 91 18.26 29.19 -17.39
C ASN A 91 17.79 28.36 -16.19
N VAL A 92 18.55 28.39 -15.09
CA VAL A 92 18.29 27.53 -13.91
C VAL A 92 16.96 27.88 -13.25
N LEU A 93 16.64 29.18 -13.14
CA LEU A 93 15.49 29.65 -12.39
C LEU A 93 14.17 29.19 -13.04
N ASP A 94 13.99 29.49 -14.33
CA ASP A 94 12.78 29.14 -15.06
C ASP A 94 12.66 27.62 -15.28
N THR A 95 13.79 26.93 -15.49
CA THR A 95 13.80 25.46 -15.56
C THR A 95 13.35 24.84 -14.23
N ALA A 96 13.84 25.35 -13.09
CA ALA A 96 13.47 24.81 -11.79
C ALA A 96 11.98 25.01 -11.49
N TYR A 97 11.43 26.21 -11.74
CA TYR A 97 9.99 26.44 -11.59
C TYR A 97 9.15 25.54 -12.52
N ALA A 98 9.56 25.38 -13.79
CA ALA A 98 8.85 24.52 -14.74
C ALA A 98 8.84 23.06 -14.29
N VAL A 99 9.96 22.55 -13.79
CA VAL A 99 10.09 21.17 -13.27
C VAL A 99 9.20 20.96 -12.05
N ILE A 100 9.20 21.89 -11.08
CA ILE A 100 8.31 21.81 -9.90
C ILE A 100 6.85 21.78 -10.33
N ALA A 101 6.46 22.66 -11.27
CA ALA A 101 5.08 22.78 -11.72
C ALA A 101 4.58 21.50 -12.41
N LEU A 102 5.41 20.91 -13.27
CA LEU A 102 5.07 19.66 -13.95
C LEU A 102 4.98 18.48 -12.97
N GLU A 103 5.88 18.41 -11.99
CA GLU A 103 5.84 17.36 -10.97
C GLU A 103 4.59 17.46 -10.09
N LYS A 104 4.24 18.66 -9.61
CA LYS A 104 3.01 18.91 -8.84
C LYS A 104 1.74 18.58 -9.61
N ALA A 105 1.78 18.66 -10.93
CA ALA A 105 0.64 18.36 -11.78
C ALA A 105 0.49 16.87 -12.15
N ASP A 106 1.54 16.03 -12.05
CA ASP A 106 1.50 14.59 -12.42
C ASP A 106 0.31 13.83 -11.77
N PRO A 107 -0.02 14.04 -10.47
CA PRO A 107 -1.13 13.32 -9.82
C PRO A 107 -2.52 13.70 -10.33
N VAL A 108 -2.66 14.90 -10.89
CA VAL A 108 -3.96 15.50 -11.27
C VAL A 108 -4.29 15.23 -12.75
N ILE A 109 -3.33 14.72 -13.53
CA ILE A 109 -3.48 14.49 -14.97
C ILE A 109 -3.80 13.02 -15.26
N GLY A 110 -4.85 12.76 -16.05
CA GLY A 110 -5.27 11.41 -16.44
C GLY A 110 -4.23 10.60 -17.25
N THR A 111 -4.40 9.27 -17.26
CA THR A 111 -3.42 8.25 -17.72
C THR A 111 -2.84 8.42 -19.13
N LEU A 112 -3.51 9.12 -20.05
CA LEU A 112 -3.12 9.18 -21.47
C LEU A 112 -2.00 10.20 -21.79
N ARG A 113 -1.56 11.04 -20.84
CA ARG A 113 -0.57 12.13 -21.09
C ARG A 113 0.64 12.16 -20.17
N VAL A 114 0.73 11.16 -19.28
CA VAL A 114 1.78 11.00 -18.28
C VAL A 114 3.19 10.87 -18.91
N GLU A 115 3.30 10.27 -20.10
CA GLU A 115 4.62 10.05 -20.73
C GLU A 115 5.33 11.36 -21.13
N GLY A 116 4.63 12.32 -21.73
CA GLY A 116 5.23 13.59 -22.18
C GLY A 116 5.66 14.49 -21.02
N VAL A 117 4.89 14.49 -19.93
CA VAL A 117 5.21 15.24 -18.70
C VAL A 117 6.43 14.65 -18.01
N ARG A 118 6.46 13.34 -17.80
CA ARG A 118 7.61 12.66 -17.16
C ARG A 118 8.89 12.80 -17.94
N ASP A 119 8.83 12.75 -19.27
CA ASP A 119 10.00 12.96 -20.10
C ASP A 119 10.49 14.41 -20.04
N ALA A 120 9.58 15.39 -20.02
CA ALA A 120 9.95 16.79 -19.86
C ALA A 120 10.60 17.06 -18.49
N ILE A 121 10.05 16.49 -17.42
CA ILE A 121 10.60 16.55 -16.06
C ILE A 121 12.02 15.97 -16.03
N LYS A 122 12.21 14.75 -16.54
CA LYS A 122 13.54 14.08 -16.60
C LYS A 122 14.57 14.94 -17.32
N ARG A 123 14.20 15.54 -18.46
CA ARG A 123 15.09 16.43 -19.21
C ARG A 123 15.40 17.71 -18.43
N GLY A 124 14.42 18.30 -17.76
CA GLY A 124 14.60 19.48 -16.91
C GLY A 124 15.51 19.22 -15.71
N VAL A 125 15.31 18.10 -15.02
CA VAL A 125 16.20 17.66 -13.93
C VAL A 125 17.61 17.42 -14.46
N SER A 126 17.76 16.78 -15.62
CA SER A 126 19.07 16.59 -16.24
C SER A 126 19.76 17.93 -16.56
N TYR A 127 19.02 18.91 -17.07
CA TYR A 127 19.53 20.26 -17.29
C TYR A 127 20.03 20.88 -15.98
N LEU A 128 19.22 20.86 -14.91
CA LEU A 128 19.61 21.41 -13.59
C LEU A 128 20.88 20.76 -13.07
N LEU A 129 20.99 19.42 -13.13
CA LEU A 129 22.17 18.70 -12.68
C LEU A 129 23.41 19.05 -13.51
N SER A 130 23.26 19.24 -14.82
CA SER A 130 24.37 19.66 -15.69
C SER A 130 24.79 21.13 -15.50
N ALA A 131 23.89 21.95 -14.96
CA ALA A 131 24.11 23.37 -14.71
C ALA A 131 24.72 23.66 -13.33
N GLU A 132 24.90 22.64 -12.50
CA GLU A 132 25.52 22.76 -11.17
C GLU A 132 27.00 23.13 -11.28
N ASN A 133 27.45 24.11 -10.50
CA ASN A 133 28.87 24.39 -10.29
C ASN A 133 29.33 23.71 -8.98
N GLU A 134 30.45 24.14 -8.37
CA GLU A 134 30.89 23.57 -7.09
C GLU A 134 29.93 23.92 -5.93
N GLY A 135 28.89 23.11 -5.73
CA GLY A 135 27.96 23.19 -4.60
C GLY A 135 26.89 24.27 -4.72
N GLY A 136 26.45 24.62 -5.93
CA GLY A 136 25.37 25.59 -6.13
C GLY A 136 25.13 25.92 -7.60
N TRP A 137 24.22 26.86 -7.86
CA TRP A 137 23.85 27.27 -9.22
C TRP A 137 23.93 28.78 -9.42
N GLY A 138 24.42 29.19 -10.58
CA GLY A 138 24.21 30.53 -11.13
C GLY A 138 22.89 30.63 -11.91
N TYR A 139 22.63 31.78 -12.53
CA TYR A 139 21.42 31.96 -13.35
C TYR A 139 21.44 31.12 -14.63
N VAL A 140 22.62 30.98 -15.25
CA VAL A 140 22.84 30.15 -16.45
C VAL A 140 24.07 29.26 -16.25
N PRO A 141 24.18 28.12 -16.96
CA PRO A 141 25.31 27.20 -16.81
C PRO A 141 26.67 27.89 -16.94
N GLY A 142 27.58 27.61 -16.00
CA GLY A 142 28.93 28.17 -15.97
C GLY A 142 29.07 29.58 -15.39
N THR A 143 27.99 30.17 -14.85
CA THR A 143 28.06 31.42 -14.07
C THR A 143 28.26 31.14 -12.58
N PRO A 144 28.87 32.06 -11.80
CA PRO A 144 29.08 31.86 -10.37
C PRO A 144 27.80 31.55 -9.60
N ASN A 145 27.92 30.83 -8.49
CA ASN A 145 26.79 30.50 -7.63
C ASN A 145 26.08 31.77 -7.15
N SER A 146 24.75 31.71 -7.17
CA SER A 146 23.83 32.77 -6.77
C SER A 146 22.82 32.19 -5.79
N CYS A 147 22.39 32.99 -4.81
CA CYS A 147 21.51 32.52 -3.75
C CYS A 147 20.14 32.10 -4.29
N TYR A 148 19.50 32.96 -5.10
CA TYR A 148 18.14 32.70 -5.58
C TYR A 148 18.02 31.47 -6.51
N PRO A 149 18.82 31.32 -7.58
CA PRO A 149 18.79 30.11 -8.42
C PRO A 149 19.10 28.84 -7.64
N THR A 150 20.02 28.90 -6.67
CA THR A 150 20.36 27.74 -5.83
C THR A 150 19.18 27.30 -4.98
N LEU A 151 18.46 28.23 -4.34
CA LEU A 151 17.28 27.90 -3.53
C LEU A 151 16.18 27.20 -4.34
N VAL A 152 15.86 27.70 -5.53
CA VAL A 152 14.80 27.12 -6.37
C VAL A 152 15.27 25.79 -7.00
N ALA A 153 16.56 25.65 -7.33
CA ALA A 153 17.11 24.37 -7.78
C ALA A 153 17.04 23.29 -6.69
N ILE A 154 17.33 23.63 -5.43
CA ILE A 154 17.15 22.71 -4.29
C ILE A 154 15.67 22.31 -4.16
N TRP A 155 14.75 23.28 -4.25
CA TRP A 155 13.31 22.99 -4.22
C TRP A 155 12.93 21.99 -5.33
N ALA A 156 13.31 22.26 -6.58
CA ALA A 156 13.00 21.41 -7.73
C ALA A 156 13.57 19.99 -7.59
N LEU A 157 14.83 19.87 -7.15
CA LEU A 157 15.44 18.56 -6.89
C LEU A 157 14.72 17.81 -5.75
N GLY A 158 14.32 18.52 -4.69
CA GLY A 158 13.54 17.96 -3.58
C GLY A 158 12.22 17.33 -4.02
N GLU A 159 11.42 18.09 -4.79
CA GLU A 159 10.16 17.57 -5.36
C GLU A 159 10.39 16.36 -6.29
N ASN A 160 11.58 16.24 -6.88
CA ASN A 160 11.98 15.16 -7.79
C ASN A 160 12.78 14.04 -7.11
N GLY A 161 12.60 13.85 -5.79
CA GLY A 161 13.11 12.70 -5.05
C GLY A 161 14.55 12.82 -4.52
N TYR A 162 15.22 13.97 -4.69
CA TYR A 162 16.52 14.22 -4.08
C TYR A 162 16.34 14.71 -2.65
N ASN A 163 16.84 13.96 -1.67
CA ASN A 163 16.80 14.39 -0.27
C ASN A 163 18.09 15.09 0.16
N TYR A 164 18.12 15.61 1.39
CA TYR A 164 19.28 16.31 1.94
C TYR A 164 20.57 15.46 2.06
N ASN A 165 20.51 14.13 1.89
CA ASN A 165 21.70 13.28 1.82
C ASN A 165 22.27 13.14 0.41
N SER A 166 21.51 13.50 -0.63
CA SER A 166 22.01 13.56 -2.01
C SER A 166 23.17 14.55 -2.08
N LYS A 167 24.30 14.14 -2.68
CA LYS A 167 25.53 14.96 -2.68
C LYS A 167 25.28 16.38 -3.17
N VAL A 168 24.63 16.51 -4.32
CA VAL A 168 24.33 17.81 -4.96
C VAL A 168 23.48 18.71 -4.05
N VAL A 169 22.46 18.16 -3.39
CA VAL A 169 21.60 18.91 -2.46
C VAL A 169 22.36 19.29 -1.19
N ARG A 170 23.12 18.36 -0.61
CA ARG A 170 23.90 18.60 0.59
C ARG A 170 24.93 19.72 0.40
N ASP A 171 25.63 19.70 -0.74
CA ASP A 171 26.65 20.69 -1.05
C ASP A 171 26.00 22.07 -1.30
N ALA A 172 24.84 22.10 -1.97
CA ALA A 172 24.04 23.31 -2.17
C ALA A 172 23.45 23.90 -0.87
N ILE A 173 22.93 23.05 0.03
CA ILE A 173 22.47 23.49 1.35
C ILE A 173 23.62 24.12 2.13
N LYS A 174 24.82 23.52 2.07
CA LYS A 174 26.02 24.08 2.70
C LYS A 174 26.40 25.45 2.11
N TYR A 175 26.24 25.65 0.80
CA TYR A 175 26.46 26.95 0.18
C TYR A 175 25.45 28.00 0.69
N VAL A 176 24.15 27.68 0.71
CA VAL A 176 23.10 28.60 1.16
C VAL A 176 23.25 28.95 2.64
N GLU A 177 23.63 28.00 3.50
CA GLU A 177 23.86 28.26 4.94
C GLU A 177 25.06 29.18 5.20
N ASN A 178 26.06 29.21 4.31
CA ASN A 178 27.22 30.09 4.44
C ASN A 178 27.04 31.44 3.72
N THR A 179 25.96 31.62 2.97
CA THR A 179 25.72 32.81 2.16
C THR A 179 24.94 33.86 2.96
N THR A 180 25.49 35.07 3.11
CA THR A 180 24.88 36.15 3.91
C THR A 180 24.07 37.15 3.08
N THR A 181 24.10 37.07 1.75
CA THR A 181 23.44 38.02 0.84
C THR A 181 22.69 37.28 -0.26
N CYS A 182 21.47 37.70 -0.56
CA CYS A 182 20.65 37.15 -1.64
C CYS A 182 20.22 38.27 -2.59
N GLU A 183 19.96 37.93 -3.86
CA GLU A 183 19.48 38.87 -4.88
C GLU A 183 18.03 39.30 -4.64
N ILE A 184 17.29 38.51 -3.87
CA ILE A 184 15.91 38.72 -3.43
C ILE A 184 15.88 39.21 -1.98
N SER A 185 14.71 39.68 -1.52
CA SER A 185 14.58 40.19 -0.15
C SER A 185 14.87 39.10 0.89
N GLN A 186 15.26 39.50 2.09
CA GLN A 186 15.54 38.56 3.19
C GLN A 186 14.33 37.66 3.52
N TYR A 187 13.11 38.17 3.35
CA TYR A 187 11.88 37.43 3.63
C TYR A 187 11.54 36.44 2.51
N GLU A 188 11.76 36.81 1.25
CA GLU A 188 11.62 35.88 0.12
C GLU A 188 12.67 34.77 0.19
N ALA A 189 13.91 35.12 0.52
CA ALA A 189 14.99 34.13 0.70
C ALA A 189 14.69 33.17 1.86
N LEU A 190 14.19 33.67 2.99
CA LEU A 190 13.78 32.85 4.13
C LEU A 190 12.64 31.89 3.74
N ALA A 191 11.61 32.38 3.06
CA ALA A 191 10.49 31.54 2.62
C ALA A 191 10.95 30.44 1.66
N LEU A 192 11.73 30.77 0.62
CA LEU A 192 12.25 29.78 -0.34
C LEU A 192 13.20 28.77 0.32
N LYS A 193 14.02 29.21 1.27
CA LYS A 193 14.87 28.32 2.06
C LYS A 193 14.03 27.28 2.79
N LEU A 194 12.96 27.70 3.46
CA LEU A 194 12.06 26.81 4.18
C LEU A 194 11.30 25.87 3.24
N ILE A 195 10.81 26.35 2.10
CA ILE A 195 10.14 25.51 1.09
C ILE A 195 11.11 24.44 0.55
N ALA A 196 12.33 24.84 0.19
CA ALA A 196 13.36 23.92 -0.29
C ALA A 196 13.79 22.89 0.78
N TYR A 197 13.78 23.27 2.06
CA TYR A 197 14.09 22.35 3.16
C TYR A 197 12.96 21.35 3.40
N HIS A 198 11.70 21.81 3.29
CA HIS A 198 10.55 20.92 3.31
C HIS A 198 10.66 19.86 2.20
N SER A 199 10.87 20.28 0.95
CA SER A 199 10.90 19.35 -0.20
C SER A 199 12.05 18.34 -0.14
N THR A 200 13.17 18.69 0.48
CA THR A 200 14.34 17.80 0.63
C THR A 200 14.36 16.99 1.92
N GLY A 201 13.43 17.25 2.84
CA GLY A 201 13.39 16.67 4.19
C GLY A 201 14.50 17.17 5.13
N TYR A 202 15.09 18.33 4.84
CA TYR A 202 16.10 18.93 5.71
C TYR A 202 15.44 19.50 6.98
N PRO A 203 15.95 19.18 8.19
CA PRO A 203 15.30 19.56 9.44
C PRO A 203 15.35 21.09 9.67
N VAL A 204 14.22 21.65 10.09
CA VAL A 204 14.08 23.07 10.47
C VAL A 204 13.89 23.18 11.99
N SER A 205 14.57 24.13 12.62
CA SER A 205 14.47 24.33 14.07
C SER A 205 13.15 25.00 14.46
N ASN A 206 12.62 24.66 15.63
CA ASN A 206 11.40 25.29 16.16
C ASN A 206 11.58 26.81 16.38
N GLU A 207 12.80 27.26 16.69
CA GLU A 207 13.12 28.69 16.82
C GLU A 207 12.91 29.45 15.51
N THR A 208 13.29 28.85 14.38
CA THR A 208 13.06 29.43 13.04
C THR A 208 11.57 29.55 12.75
N ILE A 209 10.79 28.52 13.08
CA ILE A 209 9.33 28.51 12.89
C ILE A 209 8.64 29.59 13.71
N GLU A 210 8.99 29.70 15.00
CA GLU A 210 8.44 30.74 15.88
C GLU A 210 8.86 32.15 15.45
N SER A 211 10.07 32.31 14.89
CA SER A 211 10.49 33.57 14.27
C SER A 211 9.63 33.94 13.06
N VAL A 212 9.26 32.99 12.21
CA VAL A 212 8.38 33.23 11.06
C VAL A 212 6.97 33.64 11.51
N LYS A 213 6.41 32.94 12.50
CA LYS A 213 5.13 33.35 13.13
C LYS A 213 5.20 34.77 13.67
N GLY A 214 6.29 35.09 14.38
CA GLY A 214 6.54 36.43 14.90
C GLY A 214 6.57 37.51 13.82
N ILE A 215 7.23 37.26 12.68
CA ILE A 215 7.26 38.17 11.53
C ILE A 215 5.84 38.36 10.95
N LEU A 216 5.13 37.26 10.68
CA LEU A 216 3.80 37.30 10.04
C LEU A 216 2.75 37.98 10.91
N LEU A 217 2.84 37.86 12.23
CA LEU A 217 1.91 38.46 13.19
C LEU A 217 2.22 39.91 13.54
N ASN A 218 3.49 40.34 13.53
CA ASN A 218 3.89 41.62 14.12
C ASN A 218 4.55 42.61 13.14
N ASP A 219 5.03 42.19 11.97
CA ASP A 219 5.67 43.10 11.00
C ASP A 219 4.62 43.73 10.07
N GLU A 220 4.39 45.03 10.26
CA GLU A 220 3.46 45.82 9.43
C GLU A 220 4.06 46.24 8.07
N ASN A 221 5.39 46.14 7.88
CA ASN A 221 6.06 46.57 6.65
C ASN A 221 6.26 45.44 5.63
N LEU A 222 5.77 44.23 5.94
CA LEU A 222 5.92 43.05 5.09
C LEU A 222 5.15 43.22 3.78
N LYS A 223 5.83 43.07 2.63
CA LYS A 223 5.17 43.12 1.31
C LYS A 223 4.21 41.95 1.17
N MET A 224 3.18 42.12 0.35
CA MET A 224 2.13 41.11 0.18
C MET A 224 2.66 39.78 -0.34
N LYS A 225 3.61 39.81 -1.30
CA LYS A 225 4.29 38.61 -1.80
C LYS A 225 5.11 37.91 -0.71
N GLU A 226 5.86 38.66 0.09
CA GLU A 226 6.65 38.12 1.21
C GLU A 226 5.74 37.45 2.24
N ARG A 227 4.61 38.09 2.56
CA ARG A 227 3.59 37.54 3.46
C ARG A 227 3.01 36.23 2.91
N ALA A 228 2.63 36.19 1.64
CA ALA A 228 2.09 34.98 1.00
C ALA A 228 3.13 33.83 1.01
N MET A 229 4.38 34.12 0.61
CA MET A 229 5.46 33.12 0.58
C MET A 229 5.81 32.59 1.97
N LEU A 230 5.93 33.46 2.98
CA LEU A 230 6.21 33.05 4.35
C LEU A 230 5.04 32.27 4.96
N THR A 231 3.80 32.61 4.61
CA THR A 231 2.62 31.85 5.07
C THR A 231 2.61 30.45 4.46
N TYR A 232 2.87 30.32 3.15
CA TYR A 232 3.03 29.01 2.50
C TYR A 232 4.16 28.19 3.14
N ALA A 233 5.33 28.80 3.33
CA ALA A 233 6.45 28.15 4.01
C ALA A 233 6.09 27.70 5.43
N LEU A 234 5.32 28.48 6.19
CA LEU A 234 4.91 28.14 7.55
C LEU A 234 3.98 26.92 7.58
N VAL A 235 2.99 26.86 6.68
CA VAL A 235 2.01 25.75 6.66
C VAL A 235 2.64 24.43 6.23
N LEU A 236 3.72 24.46 5.43
CA LEU A 236 4.51 23.27 5.10
C LEU A 236 5.23 22.65 6.31
N HIS A 237 5.54 23.43 7.35
CA HIS A 237 6.34 23.00 8.50
C HIS A 237 5.56 22.85 9.80
N THR A 238 4.31 23.32 9.87
CA THR A 238 3.55 23.37 11.13
C THR A 238 2.15 22.77 11.00
N PRO A 239 1.74 21.90 11.94
CA PRO A 239 0.33 21.54 12.04
C PRO A 239 -0.49 22.79 12.43
N ILE A 240 -1.73 22.89 11.95
CA ILE A 240 -2.59 24.05 12.22
C ILE A 240 -2.82 24.22 13.73
N ASP A 241 -2.21 25.28 14.26
CA ASP A 241 -2.42 25.83 15.60
C ASP A 241 -3.14 27.20 15.52
N PHE A 242 -3.40 27.80 16.68
CA PHE A 242 -4.13 29.07 16.75
C PHE A 242 -3.42 30.23 16.04
N ASP A 243 -2.09 30.24 16.03
CA ASP A 243 -1.31 31.30 15.40
C ASP A 243 -1.30 31.13 13.88
N THR A 244 -1.11 29.91 13.40
CA THR A 244 -1.21 29.59 11.97
C THR A 244 -2.61 29.91 11.42
N ALA A 245 -3.68 29.59 12.16
CA ALA A 245 -5.04 29.95 11.76
C ALA A 245 -5.24 31.48 11.68
N ARG A 246 -4.72 32.23 12.66
CA ARG A 246 -4.78 33.71 12.65
C ARG A 246 -4.02 34.30 11.46
N ILE A 247 -2.87 33.73 11.13
CA ILE A 247 -2.05 34.15 9.99
C ILE A 247 -2.81 33.95 8.68
N LEU A 248 -3.46 32.80 8.48
CA LEU A 248 -4.27 32.52 7.28
C LEU A 248 -5.45 33.49 7.14
N ILE A 249 -6.19 33.74 8.23
CA ILE A 249 -7.28 34.74 8.24
C ILE A 249 -6.76 36.14 7.90
N THR A 250 -5.59 36.48 8.46
CA THR A 250 -4.95 37.78 8.19
C THR A 250 -4.57 37.88 6.72
N LEU A 251 -4.00 36.82 6.13
CA LEU A 251 -3.70 36.74 4.71
C LEU A 251 -4.97 36.90 3.85
N GLU A 252 -6.05 36.19 4.17
CA GLU A 252 -7.35 36.31 3.46
C GLU A 252 -7.90 37.74 3.53
N SER A 253 -7.78 38.40 4.69
CA SER A 253 -8.28 39.77 4.88
C SER A 253 -7.63 40.81 3.96
N TYR A 254 -6.43 40.54 3.44
CA TYR A 254 -5.72 41.41 2.49
C TYR A 254 -6.12 41.19 1.02
N SER A 255 -6.92 40.17 0.73
CA SER A 255 -7.36 39.86 -0.62
C SER A 255 -8.16 41.00 -1.25
N LYS A 256 -8.12 41.07 -2.58
CA LYS A 256 -8.99 41.93 -3.39
C LYS A 256 -9.97 41.05 -4.14
N SER A 257 -11.26 41.40 -4.09
CA SER A 257 -12.32 40.69 -4.79
C SER A 257 -13.01 41.59 -5.82
N THR A 258 -13.08 41.15 -7.07
CA THR A 258 -13.80 41.82 -8.16
C THR A 258 -14.43 40.77 -9.09
N ASN A 259 -15.75 40.81 -9.30
CA ASN A 259 -16.47 39.89 -10.20
C ASN A 259 -16.11 38.41 -9.97
N ASP A 260 -16.17 37.96 -8.71
CA ASP A 260 -15.82 36.61 -8.27
C ASP A 260 -14.35 36.18 -8.51
N LEU A 261 -13.47 37.12 -8.82
CA LEU A 261 -12.01 36.92 -8.85
C LEU A 261 -11.39 37.41 -7.55
N VAL A 262 -10.55 36.58 -6.94
CA VAL A 262 -9.88 36.91 -5.67
C VAL A 262 -8.36 36.87 -5.87
N TYR A 263 -7.66 37.94 -5.52
CA TYR A 263 -6.23 38.05 -5.78
C TYR A 263 -5.51 38.97 -4.78
N TRP A 264 -4.19 38.84 -4.71
CA TRP A 264 -3.34 39.65 -3.84
C TRP A 264 -2.38 40.49 -4.67
N MET A 265 -2.15 41.72 -4.22
CA MET A 265 -1.23 42.65 -4.87
C MET A 265 -0.36 43.36 -3.83
N ASN A 266 0.89 43.66 -4.18
CA ASN A 266 1.69 44.62 -3.42
C ASN A 266 1.10 46.03 -3.58
N THR A 267 1.29 46.88 -2.57
CA THR A 267 1.07 48.33 -2.73
C THR A 267 2.01 48.87 -3.81
N PRO A 268 1.51 49.57 -4.85
CA PRO A 268 2.36 50.08 -5.93
C PRO A 268 3.40 51.07 -5.40
N ASP A 269 4.67 50.81 -5.65
CA ASP A 269 5.78 51.76 -5.50
C ASP A 269 6.37 52.10 -6.88
N LEU A 270 7.05 53.24 -6.99
CA LEU A 270 7.56 53.83 -8.25
C LEU A 270 8.46 52.87 -9.06
N PHE A 271 9.00 51.84 -8.40
CA PHE A 271 9.93 50.85 -8.97
C PHE A 271 9.46 49.38 -8.81
N SER A 272 8.25 49.12 -8.31
CA SER A 272 7.76 47.76 -8.10
C SER A 272 6.87 47.28 -9.24
N SER A 273 7.14 46.09 -9.80
CA SER A 273 6.17 45.38 -10.64
C SER A 273 5.05 44.79 -9.77
N THR A 274 3.81 44.84 -10.27
CA THR A 274 2.68 44.13 -9.65
C THR A 274 2.80 42.64 -9.98
N GLU A 275 3.53 41.87 -9.15
CA GLU A 275 3.65 40.39 -9.27
C GLU A 275 2.34 39.69 -8.83
N LEU A 276 1.24 39.98 -9.52
CA LEU A 276 -0.11 39.50 -9.19
C LEU A 276 -0.24 37.97 -9.22
N ILE A 277 0.30 37.34 -10.27
CA ILE A 277 0.24 35.88 -10.44
C ILE A 277 1.03 35.20 -9.32
N ALA A 278 2.30 35.57 -9.13
CA ALA A 278 3.13 34.96 -8.10
C ALA A 278 2.56 35.14 -6.69
N THR A 279 2.11 36.36 -6.34
CA THR A 279 1.53 36.64 -5.01
C THR A 279 0.28 35.80 -4.78
N THR A 280 -0.61 35.72 -5.77
CA THR A 280 -1.86 34.96 -5.67
C THR A 280 -1.62 33.45 -5.66
N SER A 281 -0.62 32.96 -6.43
CA SER A 281 -0.21 31.55 -6.40
C SER A 281 0.26 31.13 -5.01
N TYR A 282 1.18 31.89 -4.38
CA TYR A 282 1.64 31.54 -3.03
C TYR A 282 0.53 31.64 -1.98
N ALA A 283 -0.38 32.60 -2.11
CA ALA A 283 -1.51 32.70 -1.21
C ALA A 283 -2.46 31.51 -1.37
N LEU A 284 -2.79 31.13 -2.61
CA LEU A 284 -3.62 29.96 -2.89
C LEU A 284 -2.97 28.67 -2.40
N MET A 285 -1.68 28.45 -2.68
CA MET A 285 -0.93 27.31 -2.13
C MET A 285 -1.00 27.31 -0.60
N ALA A 286 -0.76 28.45 0.08
CA ALA A 286 -0.88 28.51 1.54
C ALA A 286 -2.27 28.09 2.07
N PHE A 287 -3.34 28.46 1.37
CA PHE A 287 -4.69 28.03 1.72
C PHE A 287 -4.93 26.55 1.42
N SER A 288 -4.49 26.07 0.27
CA SER A 288 -4.72 24.70 -0.16
C SER A 288 -3.84 23.70 0.57
N THR A 289 -2.58 23.99 0.86
CA THR A 289 -1.72 23.15 1.72
C THR A 289 -2.27 23.01 3.15
N SER A 290 -3.10 23.95 3.61
CA SER A 290 -3.77 23.87 4.91
C SER A 290 -4.92 22.84 4.92
N PHE A 291 -5.38 22.42 3.74
CA PHE A 291 -6.40 21.40 3.53
C PHE A 291 -5.87 20.15 2.82
N GLU A 292 -4.72 20.23 2.17
CA GLU A 292 -4.02 19.11 1.56
C GLU A 292 -3.42 18.21 2.65
N LEU A 293 -4.13 17.11 2.80
CA LEU A 293 -3.66 15.83 3.28
C LEU A 293 -2.24 15.58 2.72
N PRO A 294 -1.29 15.09 3.53
CA PRO A 294 -0.15 14.38 2.95
C PRO A 294 -0.74 13.39 1.95
N PRO A 295 -0.31 13.35 0.67
CA PRO A 295 -0.71 12.26 -0.19
C PRO A 295 -0.38 11.00 0.61
N ALA A 296 -1.37 10.12 0.75
CA ALA A 296 -1.10 8.78 1.25
C ALA A 296 0.04 8.29 0.37
N LYS A 297 1.28 8.28 0.88
CA LYS A 297 2.35 7.49 0.28
C LYS A 297 1.67 6.17 0.09
N GLY A 298 1.45 5.76 -1.17
CA GLY A 298 0.77 4.52 -1.45
C GLY A 298 1.60 3.46 -0.75
N VAL A 299 1.21 3.09 0.46
CA VAL A 299 1.97 2.11 1.22
C VAL A 299 1.57 0.83 0.55
N LYS A 300 2.35 0.48 -0.46
CA LYS A 300 2.13 -0.68 -1.30
C LYS A 300 1.98 -1.86 -0.34
N ASN A 301 0.86 -2.56 -0.44
CA ASN A 301 0.61 -3.73 0.38
C ASN A 301 1.80 -4.69 0.18
N PRO A 302 2.65 -4.94 1.21
CA PRO A 302 3.81 -5.81 1.06
C PRO A 302 3.39 -7.24 0.70
N TYR A 303 2.16 -7.62 1.03
CA TYR A 303 1.53 -8.91 0.73
C TYR A 303 0.61 -8.85 -0.51
N GLU A 304 0.78 -7.85 -1.38
CA GLU A 304 0.06 -7.79 -2.65
C GLU A 304 0.21 -9.10 -3.43
N MET A 305 -0.91 -9.73 -3.75
CA MET A 305 -0.96 -11.00 -4.46
C MET A 305 -0.91 -10.75 -5.97
N PRO A 306 -0.09 -11.50 -6.73
CA PRO A 306 -0.03 -11.40 -8.20
C PRO A 306 -1.23 -12.08 -8.90
N CYS A 307 -2.45 -11.70 -8.48
CA CYS A 307 -3.71 -12.28 -8.93
C CYS A 307 -3.97 -12.04 -10.42
N ARG A 308 -3.59 -10.86 -10.92
CA ARG A 308 -3.77 -10.49 -12.34
C ARG A 308 -2.85 -11.32 -13.23
N GLU A 309 -1.61 -11.51 -12.80
CA GLU A 309 -0.60 -12.31 -13.48
C GLU A 309 -1.05 -13.77 -13.56
N LEU A 310 -1.54 -14.34 -12.44
CA LEU A 310 -2.10 -15.70 -12.43
C LEU A 310 -3.30 -15.84 -13.39
N LYS A 311 -4.21 -14.86 -13.40
CA LYS A 311 -5.38 -14.85 -14.30
C LYS A 311 -4.97 -14.80 -15.77
N ASN A 312 -3.98 -13.97 -16.11
CA ASN A 312 -3.52 -13.79 -17.49
C ASN A 312 -2.81 -15.03 -18.06
N LEU A 313 -2.44 -16.00 -17.22
CA LEU A 313 -1.86 -17.27 -17.65
C LEU A 313 -2.91 -18.34 -18.02
N GLN A 314 -4.21 -18.07 -17.83
CA GLN A 314 -5.24 -19.02 -18.20
C GLN A 314 -5.32 -19.15 -19.72
N ASN A 315 -5.25 -20.37 -20.22
CA ASN A 315 -5.39 -20.67 -21.64
C ASN A 315 -6.85 -20.53 -22.10
N PRO A 316 -7.09 -20.35 -23.42
CA PRO A 316 -8.45 -20.29 -23.97
C PRO A 316 -9.30 -21.54 -23.72
N ASP A 317 -8.66 -22.70 -23.50
CA ASP A 317 -9.33 -23.96 -23.16
C ASP A 317 -9.80 -24.02 -21.69
N GLY A 318 -9.41 -23.03 -20.88
CA GLY A 318 -9.74 -22.91 -19.46
C GLY A 318 -8.69 -23.46 -18.51
N GLY A 319 -7.74 -24.27 -18.97
CA GLY A 319 -6.65 -24.77 -18.14
C GLY A 319 -5.50 -23.77 -18.00
N TRP A 320 -4.51 -24.11 -17.17
CA TRP A 320 -3.24 -23.41 -17.10
C TRP A 320 -2.10 -24.34 -17.48
N GLY A 321 -1.16 -23.87 -18.29
CA GLY A 321 0.11 -24.56 -18.55
C GLY A 321 1.15 -24.31 -17.45
N LEU A 322 2.30 -24.98 -17.52
CA LEU A 322 3.41 -24.74 -16.58
C LEU A 322 3.98 -23.32 -16.73
N GLY A 323 3.92 -22.75 -17.94
CA GLY A 323 4.18 -21.35 -18.21
C GLY A 323 3.29 -20.71 -19.27
N LEU A 324 3.55 -19.44 -19.57
CA LEU A 324 2.77 -18.64 -20.51
C LEU A 324 2.74 -19.29 -21.91
N ASN A 325 1.53 -19.46 -22.46
CA ASN A 325 1.26 -20.07 -23.77
C ASN A 325 1.68 -21.55 -23.91
N GLU A 326 1.99 -22.23 -22.81
CA GLU A 326 2.20 -23.69 -22.82
C GLU A 326 0.86 -24.44 -22.76
N PRO A 327 0.79 -25.68 -23.29
CA PRO A 327 -0.41 -26.51 -23.15
C PRO A 327 -0.84 -26.65 -21.69
N SER A 328 -2.15 -26.65 -21.47
CA SER A 328 -2.72 -26.81 -20.13
C SER A 328 -2.26 -28.12 -19.47
N ASP A 329 -1.92 -28.04 -18.20
CA ASP A 329 -1.35 -29.10 -17.36
C ASP A 329 -2.20 -29.26 -16.09
N GLU A 330 -2.45 -30.49 -15.65
CA GLU A 330 -3.37 -30.77 -14.54
C GLU A 330 -2.83 -30.26 -13.21
N LYS A 331 -1.51 -30.36 -12.97
CA LYS A 331 -0.87 -29.84 -11.75
C LYS A 331 -0.95 -28.32 -11.74
N ALA A 332 -0.55 -27.66 -12.82
CA ALA A 332 -0.61 -26.20 -12.93
C ALA A 332 -2.04 -25.68 -12.75
N THR A 333 -3.02 -26.31 -13.40
CA THR A 333 -4.44 -25.97 -13.29
C THR A 333 -4.96 -26.15 -11.86
N TYR A 334 -4.58 -27.23 -11.18
CA TYR A 334 -4.94 -27.46 -9.77
C TYR A 334 -4.42 -26.33 -8.86
N TYR A 335 -3.11 -26.02 -8.93
CA TYR A 335 -2.51 -24.98 -8.08
C TYR A 335 -3.10 -23.60 -8.39
N ALA A 336 -3.33 -23.29 -9.67
CA ALA A 336 -3.97 -22.06 -10.09
C ALA A 336 -5.39 -21.94 -9.48
N LEU A 337 -6.21 -22.99 -9.58
CA LEU A 337 -7.58 -22.99 -9.04
C LEU A 337 -7.64 -22.89 -7.52
N VAL A 338 -6.77 -23.58 -6.79
CA VAL A 338 -6.68 -23.46 -5.33
C VAL A 338 -6.37 -22.01 -4.94
N SER A 339 -5.45 -21.38 -5.66
CA SER A 339 -4.91 -20.07 -5.28
C SER A 339 -5.80 -18.92 -5.75
N ILE A 340 -6.45 -19.05 -6.90
CA ILE A 340 -7.32 -18.02 -7.46
C ILE A 340 -8.59 -17.80 -6.62
N GLN A 341 -8.97 -18.76 -5.75
CA GLN A 341 -10.03 -18.57 -4.76
C GLN A 341 -9.76 -17.38 -3.82
N ALA A 342 -8.48 -17.07 -3.55
CA ALA A 342 -8.09 -15.90 -2.76
C ALA A 342 -8.19 -14.56 -3.55
N CYS A 343 -8.34 -14.61 -4.87
CA CYS A 343 -8.25 -13.46 -5.77
C CYS A 343 -9.62 -12.87 -6.21
N TYR A 344 -10.72 -13.20 -5.53
CA TYR A 344 -12.10 -12.88 -5.95
C TYR A 344 -12.39 -13.29 -7.41
N PRO A 345 -12.42 -14.60 -7.71
CA PRO A 345 -12.40 -15.08 -9.09
C PRO A 345 -13.72 -14.88 -9.83
N GLU A 346 -13.62 -14.68 -11.14
CA GLU A 346 -14.76 -14.69 -12.05
C GLU A 346 -15.29 -16.13 -12.21
N LYS A 347 -16.59 -16.30 -11.99
CA LYS A 347 -17.29 -17.59 -12.11
C LYS A 347 -17.00 -18.30 -13.45
N GLU A 348 -16.92 -17.55 -14.54
CA GLU A 348 -16.65 -18.09 -15.88
C GLU A 348 -15.26 -18.75 -16.01
N SER A 349 -14.23 -18.15 -15.40
CA SER A 349 -12.86 -18.67 -15.43
C SER A 349 -12.78 -20.05 -14.74
N ILE A 350 -13.44 -20.18 -13.58
CA ILE A 350 -13.52 -21.44 -12.84
C ILE A 350 -14.30 -22.48 -13.65
N GLU A 351 -15.44 -22.11 -14.25
CA GLU A 351 -16.27 -23.05 -15.01
C GLU A 351 -15.54 -23.63 -16.23
N LYS A 352 -14.80 -22.80 -16.98
CA LYS A 352 -13.96 -23.27 -18.10
C LYS A 352 -12.88 -24.24 -17.63
N ALA A 353 -12.19 -23.89 -16.54
CA ALA A 353 -11.16 -24.74 -15.96
C ALA A 353 -11.72 -26.09 -15.51
N LEU A 354 -12.88 -26.11 -14.85
CA LEU A 354 -13.53 -27.35 -14.43
C LEU A 354 -13.98 -28.21 -15.62
N SER A 355 -14.43 -27.59 -16.71
CA SER A 355 -14.73 -28.31 -17.96
C SER A 355 -13.48 -29.00 -18.52
N TRP A 356 -12.37 -28.27 -18.60
CA TRP A 356 -11.09 -28.82 -19.05
C TRP A 356 -10.59 -29.96 -18.14
N VAL A 357 -10.68 -29.78 -16.82
CA VAL A 357 -10.29 -30.78 -15.83
C VAL A 357 -11.12 -32.06 -15.95
N ARG A 358 -12.41 -31.97 -16.27
CA ARG A 358 -13.26 -33.14 -16.52
C ARG A 358 -12.77 -33.96 -17.71
N GLU A 359 -12.40 -33.31 -18.81
CA GLU A 359 -11.83 -34.00 -19.98
C GLU A 359 -10.47 -34.62 -19.66
N ALA A 360 -9.61 -33.90 -18.90
CA ALA A 360 -8.32 -34.41 -18.45
C ALA A 360 -8.46 -35.64 -17.55
N PHE A 361 -9.41 -35.61 -16.61
CA PHE A 361 -9.69 -36.72 -15.70
C PHE A 361 -10.03 -38.02 -16.45
N GLU A 362 -10.90 -37.95 -17.47
CA GLU A 362 -11.28 -39.11 -18.28
C GLU A 362 -10.13 -39.61 -19.16
N ARG A 363 -9.41 -38.68 -19.81
CA ARG A 363 -8.23 -39.01 -20.63
C ARG A 363 -7.18 -39.75 -19.81
N ASP A 364 -6.86 -39.24 -18.63
CA ASP A 364 -5.82 -39.81 -17.79
C ASP A 364 -6.28 -41.12 -17.14
N ALA A 365 -7.57 -41.28 -16.85
CA ALA A 365 -8.14 -42.56 -16.42
C ALA A 365 -7.94 -43.64 -17.48
N ALA A 366 -8.21 -43.32 -18.76
CA ALA A 366 -7.98 -44.24 -19.86
C ALA A 366 -6.48 -44.59 -20.01
N TRP A 367 -5.60 -43.60 -19.86
CA TRP A 367 -4.16 -43.80 -19.89
C TRP A 367 -3.70 -44.73 -18.75
N MET A 368 -4.20 -44.56 -17.53
CA MET A 368 -3.88 -45.41 -16.37
C MET A 368 -4.29 -46.86 -16.62
N LYS A 369 -5.48 -47.10 -17.18
CA LYS A 369 -5.96 -48.45 -17.54
C LYS A 369 -5.05 -49.12 -18.56
N GLN A 370 -4.64 -48.38 -19.58
CA GLN A 370 -3.79 -48.90 -20.65
C GLN A 370 -2.38 -49.22 -20.16
N ASN A 371 -1.79 -48.33 -19.36
CA ASN A 371 -0.39 -48.43 -18.95
C ASN A 371 -0.18 -49.16 -17.62
N ARG A 372 -1.28 -49.48 -16.91
CA ARG A 372 -1.27 -50.11 -15.57
C ARG A 372 -0.32 -49.41 -14.61
N ARG A 373 -0.44 -48.08 -14.55
CA ARG A 373 0.45 -47.20 -13.78
C ARG A 373 -0.32 -45.99 -13.26
N MET A 374 0.13 -45.42 -12.14
CA MET A 374 -0.43 -44.18 -11.61
C MET A 374 -0.07 -42.99 -12.51
N SER A 375 -1.06 -42.15 -12.85
CA SER A 375 -0.83 -40.89 -13.58
C SER A 375 -0.74 -39.73 -12.60
N VAL A 376 0.26 -38.86 -12.79
CA VAL A 376 0.40 -37.60 -12.05
C VAL A 376 -0.74 -36.65 -12.40
N GLY A 377 -1.08 -36.56 -13.69
CA GLY A 377 -2.18 -35.73 -14.19
C GLY A 377 -3.52 -36.15 -13.60
N TYR A 378 -3.80 -37.46 -13.58
CA TYR A 378 -5.03 -38.02 -13.00
C TYR A 378 -5.19 -37.63 -11.53
N TYR A 379 -4.10 -37.69 -10.75
CA TYR A 379 -4.14 -37.30 -9.33
C TYR A 379 -4.55 -35.83 -9.16
N TYR A 380 -3.93 -34.90 -9.90
CA TYR A 380 -4.27 -33.48 -9.78
C TYR A 380 -5.65 -33.13 -10.36
N ALA A 381 -6.08 -33.82 -11.41
CA ALA A 381 -7.44 -33.70 -11.93
C ALA A 381 -8.48 -34.19 -10.90
N LEU A 382 -8.27 -35.37 -10.31
CA LEU A 382 -9.10 -35.91 -9.23
C LEU A 382 -9.18 -34.93 -8.05
N LYS A 383 -8.02 -34.42 -7.60
CA LYS A 383 -7.93 -33.49 -6.48
C LYS A 383 -8.70 -32.19 -6.73
N THR A 384 -8.62 -31.67 -7.95
CA THR A 384 -9.39 -30.49 -8.36
C THR A 384 -10.89 -30.78 -8.33
N LEU A 385 -11.34 -31.91 -8.89
CA LEU A 385 -12.76 -32.24 -8.90
C LEU A 385 -13.31 -32.50 -7.50
N LEU A 386 -12.52 -33.12 -6.60
CA LEU A 386 -12.89 -33.28 -5.19
C LEU A 386 -13.02 -31.94 -4.48
N LEU A 387 -12.08 -31.01 -4.70
CA LEU A 387 -12.09 -29.66 -4.10
C LEU A 387 -13.39 -28.90 -4.44
N TYR A 388 -13.87 -29.02 -5.67
CA TYR A 388 -15.10 -28.36 -6.13
C TYR A 388 -16.36 -29.22 -5.97
N ASN A 389 -16.27 -30.34 -5.23
CA ASN A 389 -17.34 -31.33 -5.05
C ASN A 389 -18.02 -31.73 -6.37
N ASN A 390 -17.21 -31.87 -7.41
CA ASN A 390 -17.62 -32.14 -8.78
C ASN A 390 -17.39 -33.62 -9.14
N LEU A 391 -17.72 -34.54 -8.22
CA LEU A 391 -17.70 -35.99 -8.46
C LEU A 391 -18.89 -36.64 -7.75
N THR A 392 -19.58 -37.55 -8.44
CA THR A 392 -20.64 -38.37 -7.82
C THR A 392 -20.04 -39.46 -6.91
N ALA A 393 -20.89 -40.10 -6.11
CA ALA A 393 -20.47 -41.21 -5.26
C ALA A 393 -19.96 -42.40 -6.11
N GLU A 394 -20.61 -42.65 -7.25
CA GLU A 394 -20.22 -43.69 -8.21
C GLU A 394 -18.86 -43.38 -8.85
N GLU A 395 -18.63 -42.13 -9.27
CA GLU A 395 -17.35 -41.71 -9.84
C GLU A 395 -16.21 -41.83 -8.82
N LYS A 396 -16.46 -41.48 -7.54
CA LYS A 396 -15.49 -41.67 -6.45
C LYS A 396 -15.15 -43.15 -6.24
N ALA A 397 -16.15 -44.03 -6.26
CA ALA A 397 -15.93 -45.48 -6.14
C ALA A 397 -15.15 -46.04 -7.34
N GLN A 398 -15.46 -45.58 -8.56
CA GLN A 398 -14.72 -45.97 -9.77
C GLN A 398 -13.28 -45.48 -9.76
N ALA A 399 -13.03 -44.26 -9.26
CA ALA A 399 -11.68 -43.74 -9.08
C ALA A 399 -10.88 -44.59 -8.08
N GLU A 400 -11.48 -44.95 -6.95
CA GLU A 400 -10.86 -45.85 -5.96
C GLU A 400 -10.51 -47.20 -6.58
N GLU A 401 -11.47 -47.83 -7.28
CA GLU A 401 -11.27 -49.11 -7.96
C GLU A 401 -10.15 -49.03 -9.00
N LEU A 402 -10.14 -47.96 -9.81
CA LEU A 402 -9.11 -47.74 -10.82
C LEU A 402 -7.71 -47.65 -10.18
N ILE A 403 -7.55 -46.83 -9.14
CA ILE A 403 -6.26 -46.67 -8.45
C ILE A 403 -5.79 -48.02 -7.89
N ARG A 404 -6.68 -48.81 -7.28
CA ARG A 404 -6.35 -50.16 -6.79
C ARG A 404 -5.98 -51.12 -7.93
N SER A 405 -6.66 -51.03 -9.08
CA SER A 405 -6.48 -51.94 -10.21
C SER A 405 -5.13 -51.79 -10.94
N VAL A 406 -4.48 -50.63 -10.83
CA VAL A 406 -3.20 -50.35 -11.49
C VAL A 406 -1.97 -50.64 -10.64
N GLN A 407 -2.15 -51.34 -9.52
CA GLN A 407 -1.02 -51.85 -8.72
C GLN A 407 -0.17 -52.85 -9.52
N LEU A 408 1.13 -52.84 -9.26
CA LEU A 408 2.03 -53.92 -9.67
C LEU A 408 1.75 -55.18 -8.83
N ASP A 409 2.28 -56.33 -9.26
CA ASP A 409 2.18 -57.60 -8.53
C ASP A 409 2.78 -57.53 -7.10
N TYR A 410 3.59 -56.50 -6.83
CA TYR A 410 4.10 -56.17 -5.50
C TYR A 410 3.03 -55.62 -4.54
N GLY A 411 1.84 -55.26 -5.03
CA GLY A 411 0.79 -54.54 -4.29
C GLY A 411 1.16 -53.08 -3.99
N LEU A 412 1.96 -52.47 -4.87
CA LEU A 412 2.49 -51.10 -4.81
C LEU A 412 2.38 -50.47 -6.20
N TRP A 413 2.60 -49.15 -6.30
CA TRP A 413 2.51 -48.42 -7.58
C TRP A 413 3.89 -48.07 -8.11
N GLY A 414 4.05 -48.15 -9.43
CA GLY A 414 5.32 -47.87 -10.07
C GLY A 414 5.35 -48.30 -11.52
N ASN A 415 6.56 -48.57 -12.00
CA ASN A 415 6.80 -48.92 -13.39
C ASN A 415 7.18 -50.40 -13.51
N THR A 416 6.70 -51.09 -14.55
CA THR A 416 7.02 -52.51 -14.77
C THR A 416 8.51 -52.78 -15.03
N VAL A 417 9.26 -51.78 -15.49
CA VAL A 417 10.71 -51.84 -15.75
C VAL A 417 11.53 -51.59 -14.49
N LEU A 418 11.18 -50.57 -13.70
CA LEU A 418 11.95 -50.16 -12.51
C LEU A 418 11.44 -50.78 -11.20
N GLY A 419 10.23 -51.37 -11.23
CA GLY A 419 9.51 -51.82 -10.05
C GLY A 419 8.73 -50.69 -9.35
N PRO A 420 8.27 -50.93 -8.10
CA PRO A 420 7.56 -49.93 -7.30
C PRO A 420 8.34 -48.62 -7.18
N GLN A 421 7.64 -47.49 -7.38
CA GLN A 421 8.22 -46.15 -7.32
C GLN A 421 7.70 -45.39 -6.10
N PRO A 422 8.58 -44.76 -5.29
CA PRO A 422 8.17 -44.04 -4.09
C PRO A 422 7.17 -42.92 -4.37
N TYR A 423 7.43 -42.09 -5.39
CA TYR A 423 6.56 -40.97 -5.76
C TYR A 423 5.15 -41.42 -6.17
N GLU A 424 5.03 -42.43 -7.04
CA GLU A 424 3.73 -42.95 -7.48
C GLU A 424 2.95 -43.63 -6.37
N THR A 425 3.65 -44.34 -5.49
CA THR A 425 3.05 -44.96 -4.31
C THR A 425 2.49 -43.90 -3.37
N ALA A 426 3.21 -42.79 -3.15
CA ALA A 426 2.71 -41.66 -2.37
C ALA A 426 1.50 -41.00 -3.02
N LEU A 427 1.50 -40.78 -4.34
CA LEU A 427 0.33 -40.23 -5.05
C LEU A 427 -0.90 -41.14 -4.91
N ALA A 428 -0.72 -42.46 -4.99
CA ALA A 428 -1.81 -43.42 -4.80
C ALA A 428 -2.35 -43.38 -3.36
N ILE A 429 -1.48 -43.32 -2.34
CA ILE A 429 -1.90 -43.15 -0.94
C ILE A 429 -2.73 -41.86 -0.80
N LYS A 430 -2.21 -40.72 -1.28
CA LYS A 430 -2.91 -39.42 -1.19
C LYS A 430 -4.26 -39.48 -1.88
N ALA A 431 -4.33 -40.01 -3.10
CA ALA A 431 -5.57 -40.16 -3.85
C ALA A 431 -6.61 -41.02 -3.11
N LEU A 432 -6.21 -42.17 -2.56
CA LEU A 432 -7.10 -43.04 -1.79
C LEU A 432 -7.59 -42.36 -0.50
N ARG A 433 -6.71 -41.63 0.20
CA ARG A 433 -7.07 -40.88 1.41
C ARG A 433 -8.05 -39.75 1.10
N GLU A 434 -7.85 -39.01 0.02
CA GLU A 434 -8.75 -37.94 -0.45
C GLU A 434 -10.12 -38.50 -0.89
N LEU A 435 -10.17 -39.75 -1.37
CA LEU A 435 -11.42 -40.48 -1.67
C LEU A 435 -12.13 -41.03 -0.41
N GLY A 436 -11.52 -40.91 0.77
CA GLY A 436 -12.11 -41.33 2.05
C GLY A 436 -11.66 -42.71 2.54
N VAL A 437 -10.71 -43.37 1.88
CA VAL A 437 -10.15 -44.64 2.35
C VAL A 437 -9.42 -44.42 3.69
N PRO A 438 -9.69 -45.23 4.73
CA PRO A 438 -9.13 -45.01 6.06
C PRO A 438 -7.63 -45.32 6.09
N ALA A 439 -6.88 -44.63 6.97
CA ALA A 439 -5.43 -44.76 7.06
C ALA A 439 -4.96 -46.19 7.41
N ASN A 440 -5.80 -46.97 8.08
CA ASN A 440 -5.53 -48.35 8.46
C ASN A 440 -5.85 -49.37 7.35
N ASP A 441 -6.26 -48.93 6.15
CA ASP A 441 -6.42 -49.82 5.01
C ASP A 441 -5.14 -50.62 4.77
N SER A 442 -5.30 -51.93 4.55
CA SER A 442 -4.18 -52.86 4.42
C SER A 442 -3.19 -52.49 3.30
N LEU A 443 -3.67 -51.90 2.21
CA LEU A 443 -2.80 -51.46 1.11
C LEU A 443 -2.00 -50.22 1.51
N ILE A 444 -2.64 -49.28 2.22
CA ILE A 444 -1.99 -48.06 2.70
C ILE A 444 -0.91 -48.40 3.74
N GLN A 445 -1.20 -49.29 4.69
CA GLN A 445 -0.22 -49.72 5.68
C GLN A 445 0.95 -50.47 5.04
N LYS A 446 0.69 -51.37 4.08
CA LYS A 446 1.74 -52.04 3.31
C LYS A 446 2.62 -51.05 2.54
N ALA A 447 2.01 -50.03 1.95
CA ALA A 447 2.73 -48.98 1.22
C ALA A 447 3.59 -48.11 2.15
N LYS A 448 3.06 -47.75 3.33
CA LYS A 448 3.80 -47.06 4.41
C LYS A 448 5.03 -47.87 4.83
N GLU A 449 4.84 -49.14 5.19
CA GLU A 449 5.92 -50.03 5.63
C GLU A 449 7.02 -50.14 4.57
N TRP A 450 6.64 -50.26 3.30
CA TRP A 450 7.60 -50.30 2.20
C TRP A 450 8.38 -48.98 2.06
N LEU A 451 7.69 -47.83 2.05
CA LEU A 451 8.33 -46.51 1.92
C LEU A 451 9.36 -46.25 3.03
N LEU A 452 9.03 -46.61 4.27
CA LEU A 452 9.93 -46.46 5.42
C LEU A 452 11.09 -47.49 5.40
N SER A 453 10.92 -48.63 4.74
CA SER A 453 11.96 -49.68 4.71
C SER A 453 13.12 -49.41 3.74
N ILE A 454 12.92 -48.56 2.72
CA ILE A 454 13.88 -48.40 1.61
C ILE A 454 14.92 -47.31 1.83
N THR A 455 14.76 -46.45 2.84
CA THR A 455 15.69 -45.35 3.17
C THR A 455 15.48 -44.89 4.61
N ASN A 456 16.51 -44.29 5.22
CA ASN A 456 16.42 -43.52 6.48
C ASN A 456 16.74 -42.03 6.23
N GLY A 457 16.49 -41.54 5.01
CA GLY A 457 16.71 -40.15 4.58
C GLY A 457 15.72 -39.78 3.48
N GLY A 458 16.09 -38.93 2.52
CA GLY A 458 15.19 -38.57 1.42
C GLY A 458 14.86 -39.75 0.50
N TRP A 459 13.83 -39.58 -0.33
CA TRP A 459 13.48 -40.51 -1.40
C TRP A 459 13.81 -39.96 -2.79
N GLY A 460 14.11 -40.87 -3.71
CA GLY A 460 14.27 -40.60 -5.13
C GLY A 460 13.76 -41.78 -5.97
N THR A 461 14.17 -41.85 -7.23
CA THR A 461 13.85 -42.99 -8.09
C THR A 461 14.45 -44.28 -7.51
N HIS A 462 13.60 -45.29 -7.32
CA HIS A 462 14.02 -46.57 -6.74
C HIS A 462 14.06 -47.64 -7.83
N VAL A 463 15.19 -48.31 -7.98
CA VAL A 463 15.37 -49.38 -8.96
C VAL A 463 15.32 -50.71 -8.22
N THR A 464 14.29 -51.50 -8.50
CA THR A 464 14.13 -52.84 -7.96
C THR A 464 14.32 -53.85 -9.07
N THR A 465 15.35 -54.69 -8.95
CA THR A 465 15.57 -55.83 -9.84
C THR A 465 15.48 -57.14 -9.06
N LYS A 466 15.49 -58.27 -9.77
CA LYS A 466 15.52 -59.60 -9.13
C LYS A 466 16.75 -59.82 -8.22
N TYR A 467 17.84 -59.11 -8.45
CA TYR A 467 19.14 -59.37 -7.80
C TYR A 467 19.58 -58.29 -6.81
N TYR A 468 19.10 -57.05 -6.99
CA TYR A 468 19.45 -55.93 -6.14
C TYR A 468 18.36 -54.85 -6.18
N SER A 469 18.31 -54.05 -5.13
CA SER A 469 17.55 -52.80 -5.07
C SER A 469 18.48 -51.66 -4.69
N TYR A 470 18.34 -50.51 -5.35
CA TYR A 470 19.05 -49.29 -4.96
C TYR A 470 18.21 -48.05 -5.26
N MET A 471 18.45 -46.99 -4.50
CA MET A 471 17.81 -45.70 -4.70
C MET A 471 18.80 -44.74 -5.36
N LEU A 472 18.35 -44.06 -6.43
CA LEU A 472 19.07 -42.93 -6.99
C LEU A 472 19.05 -41.74 -6.03
N LYS A 473 19.86 -40.71 -6.33
CA LYS A 473 19.97 -39.51 -5.49
C LYS A 473 18.57 -38.97 -5.12
N PRO A 474 18.23 -38.90 -3.83
CA PRO A 474 16.97 -38.35 -3.37
C PRO A 474 16.75 -36.90 -3.80
N ASP A 475 15.48 -36.54 -3.98
CA ASP A 475 15.06 -35.19 -4.34
C ASP A 475 13.98 -34.67 -3.38
N VAL A 476 13.91 -33.34 -3.27
CA VAL A 476 13.04 -32.67 -2.30
C VAL A 476 11.56 -32.83 -2.66
N LEU A 477 11.19 -32.77 -3.94
CA LEU A 477 9.79 -32.90 -4.38
C LEU A 477 9.22 -34.27 -4.01
N THR A 478 9.95 -35.34 -4.32
CA THR A 478 9.55 -36.71 -4.02
C THR A 478 9.45 -36.90 -2.51
N THR A 479 10.44 -36.42 -1.77
CA THR A 479 10.48 -36.55 -0.30
C THR A 479 9.32 -35.82 0.38
N ILE A 480 9.06 -34.55 0.04
CA ILE A 480 7.92 -33.79 0.59
C ILE A 480 6.61 -34.50 0.25
N THR A 481 6.44 -34.99 -0.97
CA THR A 481 5.21 -35.66 -1.39
C THR A 481 4.97 -36.97 -0.62
N ILE A 482 6.02 -37.71 -0.28
CA ILE A 482 5.93 -38.90 0.56
C ILE A 482 5.62 -38.53 2.01
N LEU A 483 6.30 -37.54 2.57
CA LEU A 483 6.03 -37.07 3.93
C LEU A 483 4.58 -36.59 4.08
N GLU A 484 4.07 -35.81 3.13
CA GLU A 484 2.66 -35.41 3.06
C GLU A 484 1.71 -36.61 2.93
N ALA A 485 2.11 -37.69 2.25
CA ALA A 485 1.30 -38.90 2.10
C ALA A 485 1.27 -39.75 3.38
N LEU A 486 2.36 -39.72 4.16
CA LEU A 486 2.50 -40.46 5.41
C LEU A 486 2.03 -39.66 6.64
N ASP A 487 1.73 -38.38 6.47
CA ASP A 487 1.20 -37.52 7.53
C ASP A 487 -0.12 -38.09 8.09
N GLY A 488 -0.19 -38.24 9.41
CA GLY A 488 -1.31 -38.90 10.09
C GLY A 488 -1.43 -40.42 9.83
N ILE A 489 -0.43 -41.07 9.21
CA ILE A 489 -0.37 -42.52 8.96
C ILE A 489 0.85 -43.15 9.66
N ALA A 490 2.02 -42.51 9.53
CA ALA A 490 3.24 -42.87 10.24
C ALA A 490 3.36 -42.08 11.56
N SER A 491 4.07 -42.64 12.53
CA SER A 491 4.42 -41.96 13.78
C SER A 491 5.49 -40.90 13.55
N GLN A 492 5.55 -39.91 14.45
CA GLN A 492 6.56 -38.87 14.37
C GLN A 492 7.99 -39.44 14.47
N GLU A 493 8.19 -40.49 15.27
CA GLU A 493 9.48 -41.17 15.41
C GLU A 493 9.91 -41.86 14.12
N GLU A 494 8.97 -42.46 13.38
CA GLU A 494 9.25 -43.07 12.07
C GLU A 494 9.64 -42.00 11.03
N LEU A 495 9.04 -40.81 11.11
CA LEU A 495 9.28 -39.72 10.15
C LEU A 495 10.52 -38.87 10.46
N GLN A 496 10.97 -38.86 11.72
CA GLN A 496 12.05 -38.01 12.20
C GLN A 496 13.32 -38.00 11.31
N PRO A 497 13.93 -39.15 10.92
CA PRO A 497 15.16 -39.12 10.12
C PRO A 497 14.93 -38.52 8.71
N HIS A 498 13.71 -38.61 8.20
CA HIS A 498 13.33 -38.05 6.90
C HIS A 498 13.05 -36.54 6.97
N LEU A 499 12.47 -36.08 8.08
CA LEU A 499 12.30 -34.65 8.37
C LEU A 499 13.66 -33.98 8.54
N GLU A 500 14.60 -34.61 9.25
CA GLU A 500 15.98 -34.12 9.39
C GLU A 500 16.68 -34.03 8.03
N TRP A 501 16.51 -35.03 7.16
CA TRP A 501 17.04 -34.97 5.80
C TRP A 501 16.47 -33.80 5.01
N LEU A 502 15.15 -33.55 5.10
CA LEU A 502 14.49 -32.43 4.42
C LEU A 502 15.04 -31.09 4.93
N ILE A 503 15.21 -30.93 6.24
CA ILE A 503 15.79 -29.72 6.85
C ILE A 503 17.22 -29.50 6.34
N ASP A 504 18.04 -30.55 6.21
CA ASP A 504 19.38 -30.44 5.63
C ASP A 504 19.36 -29.97 4.17
N GLN A 505 18.29 -30.19 3.40
CA GLN A 505 18.23 -29.75 2.00
C GLN A 505 18.03 -28.24 1.80
N ARG A 506 17.74 -27.48 2.87
CA ARG A 506 17.51 -26.02 2.80
C ARG A 506 18.77 -25.25 2.35
N ILE A 507 18.60 -24.26 1.47
CA ILE A 507 19.65 -23.34 0.98
C ILE A 507 19.07 -21.92 0.86
N GLU A 508 19.82 -20.90 1.32
CA GLU A 508 19.47 -19.48 1.12
C GLU A 508 17.99 -19.19 1.41
N ASP A 509 17.54 -19.72 2.54
CA ASP A 509 16.18 -19.64 3.09
C ASP A 509 15.05 -20.36 2.34
N GLY A 510 15.35 -21.09 1.27
CA GLY A 510 14.39 -21.91 0.53
C GLY A 510 14.81 -23.36 0.30
N TRP A 511 13.95 -24.10 -0.42
CA TRP A 511 14.18 -25.49 -0.80
C TRP A 511 14.31 -25.66 -2.32
N PRO A 512 15.47 -26.13 -2.81
CA PRO A 512 15.66 -26.51 -4.21
C PRO A 512 15.19 -27.94 -4.47
N TYR A 513 15.08 -28.34 -5.74
CA TYR A 513 14.83 -29.74 -6.11
C TYR A 513 15.95 -30.69 -5.61
N TRP A 514 17.20 -30.26 -5.75
CA TRP A 514 18.39 -30.87 -5.14
C TRP A 514 19.25 -29.80 -4.49
N LYS A 515 19.76 -30.05 -3.27
CA LYS A 515 20.69 -29.14 -2.57
C LYS A 515 21.92 -28.83 -3.43
N THR A 516 22.53 -29.85 -4.02
CA THR A 516 23.62 -29.69 -4.99
C THR A 516 23.40 -30.57 -6.21
N TYR A 517 23.88 -30.15 -7.36
CA TYR A 517 23.95 -30.99 -8.56
C TYR A 517 25.34 -30.90 -9.20
N TYR A 518 25.78 -32.01 -9.79
CA TYR A 518 27.09 -32.13 -10.39
C TYR A 518 27.02 -31.83 -11.88
N VAL A 519 27.85 -30.89 -12.35
CA VAL A 519 27.96 -30.58 -13.78
C VAL A 519 29.20 -31.28 -14.32
N TRP A 520 28.99 -32.40 -15.02
CA TRP A 520 30.06 -33.26 -15.54
C TRP A 520 31.09 -32.50 -16.39
N GLU A 521 30.63 -31.59 -17.24
CA GLU A 521 31.50 -30.77 -18.11
C GLU A 521 32.43 -29.83 -17.33
N LYS A 522 32.02 -29.41 -16.13
CA LYS A 522 32.78 -28.48 -15.27
C LYS A 522 33.50 -29.19 -14.12
N ASN A 523 33.30 -30.51 -13.99
CA ASN A 523 33.84 -31.36 -12.93
C ASN A 523 33.68 -30.74 -11.51
N ARG A 524 32.52 -30.14 -11.24
CA ARG A 524 32.23 -29.39 -10.01
C ARG A 524 30.74 -29.42 -9.64
N GLU A 525 30.46 -29.35 -8.35
CA GLU A 525 29.11 -29.20 -7.80
C GLU A 525 28.65 -27.74 -7.78
N PHE A 526 27.37 -27.53 -8.06
CA PHE A 526 26.68 -26.24 -7.99
C PHE A 526 25.50 -26.34 -7.01
N PRO A 527 25.21 -25.28 -6.23
CA PRO A 527 24.01 -25.25 -5.40
C PRO A 527 22.77 -25.25 -6.28
N GLY A 528 21.72 -25.94 -5.84
CA GLY A 528 20.41 -25.88 -6.48
C GLY A 528 19.74 -24.54 -6.23
N THR A 529 18.83 -24.17 -7.14
CA THR A 529 18.00 -22.96 -7.00
C THR A 529 16.71 -23.31 -6.26
N PRO A 530 16.43 -22.68 -5.10
CA PRO A 530 15.16 -22.83 -4.42
C PRO A 530 13.96 -22.40 -5.27
N THR A 531 12.82 -23.05 -5.09
CA THR A 531 11.55 -22.65 -5.72
C THR A 531 10.50 -22.29 -4.68
N VAL A 532 9.56 -21.43 -5.04
CA VAL A 532 8.45 -21.03 -4.17
C VAL A 532 7.57 -22.24 -3.85
N GLU A 533 7.27 -23.10 -4.83
CA GLU A 533 6.46 -24.31 -4.59
C GLU A 533 7.05 -25.17 -3.46
N LEU A 534 8.33 -25.53 -3.59
CA LEU A 534 8.99 -26.43 -2.65
C LEU A 534 9.21 -25.78 -1.30
N THR A 535 9.54 -24.49 -1.28
CA THR A 535 9.77 -23.74 -0.03
C THR A 535 8.49 -23.61 0.78
N VAL A 536 7.36 -23.25 0.13
CA VAL A 536 6.06 -23.15 0.81
C VAL A 536 5.61 -24.53 1.31
N ARG A 537 5.68 -25.57 0.47
CA ARG A 537 5.27 -26.93 0.89
C ARG A 537 6.14 -27.50 2.00
N ALA A 538 7.46 -27.30 1.94
CA ALA A 538 8.36 -27.71 3.02
C ALA A 538 8.01 -27.00 4.33
N THR A 539 7.74 -25.70 4.29
CA THR A 539 7.36 -24.90 5.47
C THR A 539 6.04 -25.37 6.06
N ASP A 540 5.02 -25.59 5.22
CA ASP A 540 3.69 -26.03 5.63
C ASP A 540 3.70 -27.45 6.22
N LEU A 541 4.58 -28.31 5.73
CA LEU A 541 4.78 -29.64 6.30
C LEU A 541 5.52 -29.55 7.65
N LEU A 542 6.65 -28.86 7.68
CA LEU A 542 7.58 -28.84 8.82
C LEU A 542 7.00 -28.13 10.07
N ILE A 543 6.11 -27.15 9.89
CA ILE A 543 5.43 -26.48 11.01
C ILE A 543 4.58 -27.46 11.83
N GLY A 544 3.96 -28.46 11.19
CA GLY A 544 3.19 -29.51 11.86
C GLY A 544 4.04 -30.41 12.77
N TYR A 545 5.36 -30.45 12.53
CA TYR A 545 6.33 -31.22 13.30
C TYR A 545 7.20 -30.35 14.24
N GLY A 546 6.82 -29.08 14.44
CA GLY A 546 7.45 -28.17 15.40
C GLY A 546 8.63 -27.35 14.85
N TYR A 547 8.90 -27.38 13.54
CA TYR A 547 9.92 -26.56 12.90
C TYR A 547 9.28 -25.38 12.16
N ASN A 548 9.42 -24.17 12.71
CA ASN A 548 8.78 -22.97 12.17
C ASN A 548 9.75 -22.15 11.32
N TYR A 549 9.44 -22.01 10.02
CA TYR A 549 10.17 -21.18 9.04
C TYR A 549 9.26 -20.12 8.39
N THR A 550 8.12 -19.78 9.00
CA THR A 550 7.08 -18.95 8.38
C THR A 550 7.57 -17.56 7.97
N ASN A 551 8.42 -16.93 8.79
CA ASN A 551 8.92 -15.57 8.52
C ASN A 551 9.95 -15.57 7.40
N GLU A 552 10.90 -16.51 7.44
CA GLU A 552 11.92 -16.67 6.40
C GLU A 552 11.27 -17.00 5.06
N THR A 553 10.26 -17.86 5.06
CA THR A 553 9.49 -18.18 3.84
C THR A 553 8.67 -16.99 3.35
N LEU A 554 8.13 -16.14 4.24
CA LEU A 554 7.45 -14.90 3.84
C LEU A 554 8.40 -13.95 3.10
N GLU A 555 9.60 -13.73 3.65
CA GLU A 555 10.63 -12.91 3.00
C GLU A 555 11.06 -13.50 1.66
N PHE A 556 11.28 -14.82 1.60
CA PHE A 556 11.62 -15.54 0.37
C PHE A 556 10.55 -15.36 -0.72
N VAL A 557 9.28 -15.55 -0.37
CA VAL A 557 8.14 -15.43 -1.30
C VAL A 557 8.00 -13.98 -1.81
N MET A 558 8.11 -13.00 -0.91
CA MET A 558 8.06 -11.58 -1.29
C MET A 558 9.20 -11.22 -2.23
N ASN A 559 10.42 -11.65 -1.95
CA ASN A 559 11.57 -11.41 -2.81
C ASN A 559 11.43 -12.08 -4.19
N ALA A 560 10.95 -13.34 -4.24
CA ALA A 560 10.74 -14.05 -5.49
C ALA A 560 9.70 -13.38 -6.39
N ARG A 561 8.64 -12.80 -5.80
CA ARG A 561 7.65 -11.95 -6.49
C ARG A 561 8.30 -10.67 -7.01
N ASP A 562 8.96 -9.92 -6.12
CA ASP A 562 9.45 -8.58 -6.42
C ASP A 562 10.64 -8.57 -7.38
N SER A 563 11.41 -9.66 -7.44
CA SER A 563 12.54 -9.82 -8.37
C SER A 563 12.12 -10.31 -9.77
N GLY A 564 10.84 -10.65 -9.98
CA GLY A 564 10.35 -11.28 -11.21
C GLY A 564 10.81 -12.75 -11.40
N ALA A 565 11.31 -13.41 -10.35
CA ALA A 565 11.82 -14.79 -10.44
C ALA A 565 10.71 -15.81 -10.77
N ILE A 566 9.46 -15.47 -10.45
CA ILE A 566 8.26 -16.30 -10.67
C ILE A 566 7.52 -15.96 -11.97
N ASP A 567 7.98 -14.98 -12.74
CA ASP A 567 7.28 -14.50 -13.93
C ASP A 567 7.04 -15.61 -14.93
N ASN A 568 5.81 -15.67 -15.46
CA ASN A 568 5.34 -16.68 -16.41
C ASN A 568 5.45 -18.13 -15.90
N LYS A 569 5.58 -18.39 -14.60
CA LYS A 569 5.60 -19.73 -14.01
C LYS A 569 4.35 -19.94 -13.17
N THR A 570 3.36 -20.66 -13.71
CA THR A 570 2.03 -20.77 -13.10
C THR A 570 2.09 -21.30 -11.66
N ILE A 571 2.81 -22.39 -11.42
CA ILE A 571 2.85 -23.03 -10.09
C ILE A 571 3.54 -22.11 -9.06
N GLU A 572 4.56 -21.38 -9.46
CA GLU A 572 5.29 -20.44 -8.59
C GLU A 572 4.42 -19.23 -8.23
N ILE A 573 3.71 -18.66 -9.20
CA ILE A 573 2.76 -17.56 -8.99
C ILE A 573 1.59 -18.03 -8.12
N ALA A 574 1.00 -19.20 -8.43
CA ALA A 574 -0.07 -19.77 -7.64
C ALA A 574 0.36 -20.00 -6.17
N SER A 575 1.52 -20.63 -5.95
CA SER A 575 2.07 -20.83 -4.61
C SER A 575 2.32 -19.50 -3.88
N THR A 576 2.76 -18.47 -4.59
CA THR A 576 2.92 -17.10 -4.06
C THR A 576 1.58 -16.51 -3.61
N VAL A 577 0.55 -16.57 -4.46
CA VAL A 577 -0.81 -16.10 -4.13
C VAL A 577 -1.35 -16.86 -2.92
N GLY A 578 -1.28 -18.20 -2.94
CA GLY A 578 -1.75 -19.05 -1.87
C GLY A 578 -1.05 -18.77 -0.54
N TYR A 579 0.24 -18.47 -0.54
CA TYR A 579 0.97 -18.12 0.68
C TYR A 579 0.65 -16.71 1.17
N LEU A 580 0.72 -15.69 0.30
CA LEU A 580 0.48 -14.30 0.66
C LEU A 580 -0.96 -14.02 1.11
N SER A 581 -1.94 -14.78 0.61
CA SER A 581 -3.35 -14.70 1.05
C SER A 581 -3.56 -14.93 2.55
N ARG A 582 -2.58 -15.53 3.24
CA ARG A 582 -2.62 -15.81 4.67
C ARG A 582 -2.26 -14.60 5.53
N PHE A 583 -1.71 -13.55 4.92
CA PHE A 583 -1.20 -12.36 5.61
C PHE A 583 -2.12 -11.17 5.38
N GLN A 584 -2.62 -10.60 6.46
CA GLN A 584 -3.40 -9.37 6.40
C GLN A 584 -2.48 -8.16 6.51
N TYR A 585 -2.54 -7.29 5.51
CA TYR A 585 -1.95 -5.96 5.59
C TYR A 585 -3.03 -4.96 5.99
N VAL A 586 -2.86 -4.37 7.17
CA VAL A 586 -3.65 -3.22 7.59
C VAL A 586 -2.80 -1.99 7.27
N PRO A 587 -3.22 -1.12 6.34
CA PRO A 587 -2.49 0.12 6.10
C PRO A 587 -2.53 1.01 7.35
N PRO A 588 -1.51 1.85 7.57
CA PRO A 588 -1.59 2.91 8.59
C PRO A 588 -2.89 3.70 8.43
N VAL A 589 -3.54 3.97 9.55
CA VAL A 589 -4.87 4.58 9.57
C VAL A 589 -4.97 5.52 10.75
N SER A 590 -5.45 6.72 10.46
CA SER A 590 -5.57 7.85 11.38
C SER A 590 -7.02 8.32 11.45
N LEU A 591 -7.34 9.22 12.39
CA LEU A 591 -8.67 9.83 12.46
C LEU A 591 -8.96 10.69 11.22
N TYR A 592 -7.93 11.08 10.47
CA TYR A 592 -8.09 11.76 9.18
C TYR A 592 -8.74 10.85 8.13
N ASP A 593 -8.30 9.59 8.04
CA ASP A 593 -8.85 8.62 7.08
C ASP A 593 -10.32 8.34 7.37
N VAL A 594 -10.67 8.22 8.65
CA VAL A 594 -12.07 8.08 9.09
C VAL A 594 -12.89 9.28 8.64
N ARG A 595 -12.40 10.50 8.90
CA ARG A 595 -13.10 11.74 8.55
C ARG A 595 -13.32 11.86 7.06
N ALA A 596 -12.30 11.57 6.24
CA ALA A 596 -12.41 11.63 4.79
C ALA A 596 -13.49 10.66 4.26
N SER A 597 -13.59 9.47 4.85
CA SER A 597 -14.61 8.49 4.47
C SER A 597 -16.03 8.88 4.86
N LEU A 598 -16.25 9.77 5.85
CA LEU A 598 -17.61 10.14 6.32
C LEU A 598 -18.49 10.75 5.22
N ASP A 599 -17.89 11.40 4.22
CA ASP A 599 -18.62 11.99 3.09
C ASP A 599 -18.79 11.05 1.89
N SER A 600 -18.05 9.94 1.83
CA SER A 600 -18.06 9.02 0.68
C SER A 600 -18.72 7.66 0.97
N ASP A 601 -18.56 7.14 2.18
CA ASP A 601 -18.87 5.74 2.49
C ASP A 601 -20.25 5.58 3.14
N VAL A 602 -20.73 4.34 3.18
CA VAL A 602 -21.87 3.94 4.02
C VAL A 602 -21.34 3.33 5.31
N PHE A 603 -21.65 3.96 6.45
CA PHE A 603 -21.26 3.54 7.79
C PHE A 603 -22.34 2.73 8.51
N GLY A 604 -21.96 1.54 8.97
CA GLY A 604 -22.73 0.79 9.96
C GLY A 604 -22.46 1.28 11.38
N ILE A 605 -23.49 1.77 12.08
CA ILE A 605 -23.41 2.19 13.47
C ILE A 605 -23.69 0.99 14.38
N ILE A 606 -22.70 0.60 15.18
CA ILE A 606 -22.79 -0.45 16.21
C ILE A 606 -22.70 0.21 17.58
N ALA A 607 -23.78 0.17 18.35
CA ALA A 607 -23.85 0.82 19.67
C ALA A 607 -24.65 -0.06 20.66
N PRO A 608 -24.09 -1.19 21.15
CA PRO A 608 -24.83 -2.19 21.92
C PRO A 608 -25.43 -1.67 23.24
N HIS A 609 -24.88 -0.59 23.80
CA HIS A 609 -25.29 -0.02 25.09
C HIS A 609 -26.09 1.28 24.98
N MET A 610 -26.43 1.71 23.76
CA MET A 610 -27.27 2.89 23.53
C MET A 610 -28.68 2.47 23.10
N ASP A 611 -29.68 3.22 23.54
CA ASP A 611 -31.06 2.98 23.14
C ASP A 611 -31.29 3.38 21.67
N ALA A 612 -32.28 2.73 21.03
CA ALA A 612 -32.56 2.94 19.61
C ALA A 612 -32.98 4.38 19.26
N VAL A 613 -33.55 5.14 20.20
CA VAL A 613 -33.92 6.55 19.95
C VAL A 613 -32.64 7.38 19.84
N THR A 614 -31.70 7.22 20.76
CA THR A 614 -30.40 7.90 20.74
C THR A 614 -29.58 7.57 19.49
N VAL A 615 -29.57 6.30 19.07
CA VAL A 615 -28.86 5.89 17.83
C VAL A 615 -29.48 6.55 16.60
N ASN A 616 -30.81 6.58 16.50
CA ASN A 616 -31.51 7.22 15.38
C ASN A 616 -31.33 8.75 15.36
N GLU A 617 -31.31 9.41 16.53
CA GLU A 617 -30.97 10.85 16.63
C GLU A 617 -29.56 11.11 16.09
N THR A 618 -28.60 10.26 16.47
CA THR A 618 -27.19 10.36 16.03
C THR A 618 -27.08 10.19 14.52
N ILE A 619 -27.75 9.20 13.96
CA ILE A 619 -27.80 8.95 12.50
C ILE A 619 -28.43 10.12 11.76
N ALA A 620 -29.51 10.70 12.28
CA ALA A 620 -30.17 11.84 11.64
C ALA A 620 -29.23 13.05 11.56
N ILE A 621 -28.47 13.33 12.63
CA ILE A 621 -27.48 14.41 12.65
C ILE A 621 -26.31 14.09 11.72
N LEU A 622 -25.82 12.86 11.68
CA LEU A 622 -24.72 12.48 10.79
C LEU A 622 -25.08 12.61 9.31
N ASN A 623 -26.29 12.24 8.91
CA ASN A 623 -26.78 12.43 7.54
C ASN A 623 -27.04 13.91 7.19
N ASP A 624 -27.22 14.80 8.18
CA ASP A 624 -27.29 16.26 7.96
C ASP A 624 -25.88 16.87 7.83
N LEU A 625 -24.91 16.29 8.54
CA LEU A 625 -23.53 16.79 8.57
C LEU A 625 -22.66 16.29 7.42
N PHE A 626 -22.93 15.12 6.85
CA PHE A 626 -22.08 14.46 5.86
C PHE A 626 -22.91 13.86 4.72
N SER A 627 -22.29 13.76 3.55
CA SER A 627 -22.94 13.21 2.35
C SER A 627 -22.95 11.67 2.31
N GLY A 628 -22.18 11.02 3.19
CA GLY A 628 -22.17 9.57 3.33
C GLY A 628 -23.47 9.01 3.94
N GLY A 629 -23.65 7.70 3.84
CA GLY A 629 -24.85 7.04 4.36
C GLY A 629 -24.62 6.45 5.76
N PHE A 630 -25.55 6.62 6.69
CA PHE A 630 -25.41 6.04 8.04
C PHE A 630 -26.58 5.10 8.37
N ILE A 631 -26.29 3.86 8.77
CA ILE A 631 -27.30 2.83 9.07
C ILE A 631 -27.06 2.18 10.44
N ALA A 632 -28.12 2.02 11.23
CA ALA A 632 -28.03 1.30 12.50
C ALA A 632 -27.93 -0.21 12.26
N LEU A 633 -27.00 -0.89 12.94
CA LEU A 633 -26.83 -2.33 12.86
C LEU A 633 -27.05 -2.98 14.22
N ASN A 634 -27.84 -4.05 14.24
CA ASN A 634 -28.05 -4.88 15.42
C ASN A 634 -27.11 -6.09 15.42
N THR A 635 -25.80 -5.83 15.42
CA THR A 635 -24.73 -6.84 15.45
C THR A 635 -23.57 -6.34 16.29
N THR A 636 -22.77 -7.26 16.84
CA THR A 636 -21.51 -6.94 17.51
C THR A 636 -20.29 -7.16 16.60
N SER A 637 -20.46 -7.77 15.43
CA SER A 637 -19.36 -8.07 14.50
C SER A 637 -19.10 -6.92 13.51
N ILE A 638 -17.84 -6.55 13.33
CA ILE A 638 -17.39 -5.62 12.28
C ILE A 638 -17.12 -6.43 11.00
N GLY A 639 -17.76 -6.05 9.90
CA GLY A 639 -17.58 -6.67 8.58
C GLY A 639 -16.52 -5.99 7.72
N GLU A 640 -16.66 -6.09 6.40
CA GLU A 640 -15.66 -5.55 5.46
C GLU A 640 -15.81 -4.05 5.16
N GLY A 641 -17.00 -3.46 5.35
CA GLY A 641 -17.31 -2.06 5.03
C GLY A 641 -16.90 -1.05 6.09
N SER A 642 -17.48 0.15 6.07
CA SER A 642 -17.17 1.22 7.03
C SER A 642 -18.09 1.18 8.26
N TYR A 643 -17.55 1.44 9.46
CA TYR A 643 -18.27 1.29 10.73
C TYR A 643 -17.95 2.39 11.74
N ILE A 644 -18.93 2.73 12.58
CA ILE A 644 -18.72 3.48 13.82
C ILE A 644 -19.15 2.59 14.97
N VAL A 645 -18.25 2.32 15.90
CA VAL A 645 -18.45 1.42 17.02
C VAL A 645 -18.40 2.20 18.32
N LEU A 646 -19.55 2.38 18.97
CA LEU A 646 -19.68 3.00 20.29
C LEU A 646 -19.80 1.89 21.33
N ALA A 647 -18.72 1.59 22.03
CA ALA A 647 -18.62 0.44 22.91
C ALA A 647 -17.93 0.76 24.24
N HIS A 648 -18.09 -0.12 25.23
CA HIS A 648 -17.32 -0.01 26.46
C HIS A 648 -15.87 -0.49 26.25
N TYR A 649 -14.97 -0.05 27.12
CA TYR A 649 -13.57 -0.50 27.09
C TYR A 649 -13.50 -2.03 27.25
N GLY A 650 -12.68 -2.68 26.42
CA GLY A 650 -12.43 -4.13 26.47
C GLY A 650 -13.37 -4.99 25.62
N GLU A 651 -14.43 -4.43 25.03
CA GLU A 651 -15.38 -5.18 24.19
C GLU A 651 -14.85 -5.48 22.79
N TYR A 652 -13.92 -4.66 22.30
CA TYR A 652 -13.32 -4.81 20.98
C TYR A 652 -11.80 -4.74 21.05
N PHE A 653 -11.14 -5.57 20.24
CA PHE A 653 -9.70 -5.52 20.05
C PHE A 653 -9.37 -4.57 18.91
N VAL A 654 -8.56 -3.54 19.19
CA VAL A 654 -8.13 -2.53 18.21
C VAL A 654 -7.08 -3.09 17.25
N ARG A 655 -6.17 -3.93 17.75
CA ARG A 655 -4.97 -4.40 17.03
C ARG A 655 -5.23 -4.99 15.63
N PRO A 656 -6.31 -5.76 15.38
CA PRO A 656 -6.63 -6.26 14.04
C PRO A 656 -6.99 -5.15 13.02
N TYR A 657 -7.40 -3.98 13.49
CA TYR A 657 -7.84 -2.85 12.66
C TYR A 657 -6.83 -1.70 12.65
N ASN A 658 -5.99 -1.59 13.67
CA ASN A 658 -4.89 -0.63 13.73
C ASN A 658 -3.74 -1.22 14.56
N PRO A 659 -2.80 -1.96 13.94
CA PRO A 659 -1.69 -2.58 14.65
C PRO A 659 -0.59 -1.59 15.05
N TYR A 660 -0.59 -0.37 14.49
CA TYR A 660 0.45 0.64 14.70
C TYR A 660 0.18 1.49 15.96
N LEU A 661 -1.08 1.62 16.37
CA LEU A 661 -1.43 2.33 17.58
C LEU A 661 -1.17 1.50 18.83
N LYS A 662 -0.30 2.00 19.70
CA LYS A 662 -0.09 1.41 21.03
C LYS A 662 -1.34 1.62 21.88
N PHE A 663 -2.12 0.57 22.09
CA PHE A 663 -3.32 0.59 22.92
C PHE A 663 -3.25 -0.46 24.03
N HIS A 664 -3.24 -0.01 25.28
CA HIS A 664 -3.22 -0.90 26.45
C HIS A 664 -4.26 -0.47 27.46
N LEU A 665 -5.06 -1.44 27.92
CA LEU A 665 -6.10 -1.24 28.92
C LEU A 665 -5.72 -1.99 30.21
N THR A 666 -5.90 -1.30 31.34
CA THR A 666 -5.86 -1.86 32.69
C THR A 666 -7.18 -1.52 33.39
N ASP A 667 -7.42 -2.10 34.57
CA ASP A 667 -8.66 -1.85 35.32
C ASP A 667 -8.85 -0.37 35.71
N GLU A 668 -7.75 0.39 35.85
CA GLU A 668 -7.79 1.80 36.29
C GLU A 668 -7.46 2.81 35.17
N THR A 669 -6.61 2.43 34.21
CA THR A 669 -6.10 3.35 33.18
C THR A 669 -6.12 2.76 31.77
N VAL A 670 -6.27 3.65 30.80
CA VAL A 670 -6.11 3.36 29.37
C VAL A 670 -4.92 4.16 28.82
N THR A 671 -4.05 3.47 28.08
CA THR A 671 -2.91 4.06 27.38
C THR A 671 -3.17 4.02 25.88
N VAL A 672 -3.06 5.17 25.22
CA VAL A 672 -3.29 5.38 23.79
C VAL A 672 -2.09 6.15 23.24
N GLY A 673 -1.26 5.50 22.42
CA GLY A 673 0.01 6.04 21.96
C GLY A 673 0.96 6.34 23.14
N ASN A 674 1.27 7.63 23.32
CA ASN A 674 2.08 8.16 24.41
C ASN A 674 1.25 8.74 25.58
N VAL A 675 -0.08 8.68 25.52
CA VAL A 675 -0.99 9.27 26.51
C VAL A 675 -1.58 8.17 27.40
N THR A 676 -1.49 8.33 28.73
CA THR A 676 -2.15 7.45 29.71
C THR A 676 -3.14 8.25 30.55
N VAL A 677 -4.40 7.80 30.62
CA VAL A 677 -5.48 8.48 31.34
C VAL A 677 -6.36 7.49 32.13
N PRO A 678 -7.08 7.96 33.16
CA PRO A 678 -8.06 7.14 33.89
C PRO A 678 -9.26 6.72 33.02
N VAL A 679 -9.67 5.45 33.12
CA VAL A 679 -10.79 4.89 32.32
C VAL A 679 -12.13 5.54 32.65
N ASP A 680 -12.35 5.88 33.91
CA ASP A 680 -13.57 6.49 34.45
C ASP A 680 -13.79 7.94 33.97
N LYS A 681 -12.77 8.58 33.42
CA LYS A 681 -12.82 9.99 32.98
C LYS A 681 -12.60 10.20 31.49
N ALA A 682 -12.31 9.14 30.75
CA ALA A 682 -11.88 9.26 29.35
C ALA A 682 -12.90 8.67 28.38
N VAL A 683 -13.09 9.38 27.27
CA VAL A 683 -13.62 8.82 26.01
C VAL A 683 -12.48 8.82 25.00
N VAL A 684 -12.23 7.69 24.34
CA VAL A 684 -11.15 7.55 23.36
C VAL A 684 -11.72 7.27 21.98
N LEU A 685 -11.27 8.05 20.99
CA LEU A 685 -11.57 7.85 19.58
C LEU A 685 -10.35 7.22 18.92
N ILE A 686 -10.54 6.04 18.33
CA ILE A 686 -9.46 5.28 17.69
C ILE A 686 -9.88 4.92 16.26
N PRO A 687 -9.06 5.26 15.26
CA PRO A 687 -9.27 4.86 13.89
C PRO A 687 -8.79 3.43 13.65
N GLY A 688 -9.42 2.75 12.69
CA GLY A 688 -9.02 1.44 12.20
C GLY A 688 -9.37 1.26 10.72
N LYS A 689 -8.73 0.30 10.05
CA LYS A 689 -9.02 -0.05 8.66
C LYS A 689 -9.75 -1.39 8.58
N THR A 690 -10.76 -1.46 7.73
CA THR A 690 -11.43 -2.70 7.33
C THR A 690 -11.05 -3.03 5.86
N PRO A 691 -11.26 -4.27 5.39
CA PRO A 691 -10.91 -4.66 4.01
C PRO A 691 -11.43 -3.74 2.90
N LYS A 692 -12.59 -3.10 3.08
CA LYS A 692 -13.23 -2.22 2.08
C LYS A 692 -13.57 -0.83 2.63
N GLY A 693 -13.06 -0.45 3.81
CA GLY A 693 -13.47 0.79 4.46
C GLY A 693 -12.63 1.16 5.69
N VAL A 694 -13.27 1.85 6.62
CA VAL A 694 -12.68 2.33 7.88
C VAL A 694 -13.58 2.01 9.07
N VAL A 695 -13.00 1.89 10.25
CA VAL A 695 -13.76 1.79 11.50
C VAL A 695 -13.34 2.90 12.47
N LEU A 696 -14.32 3.58 13.05
CA LEU A 696 -14.11 4.49 14.18
C LEU A 696 -14.56 3.80 15.46
N PHE A 697 -13.62 3.48 16.34
CA PHE A 697 -13.93 3.05 17.70
C PHE A 697 -14.10 4.28 18.60
N VAL A 698 -15.20 4.33 19.35
CA VAL A 698 -15.45 5.28 20.42
C VAL A 698 -15.60 4.49 21.71
N PHE A 699 -14.52 4.39 22.49
CA PHE A 699 -14.51 3.70 23.76
C PHE A 699 -14.82 4.65 24.92
N TYR A 700 -15.73 4.25 25.81
CA TYR A 700 -16.13 5.05 26.96
C TYR A 700 -16.48 4.18 28.17
N GLY A 701 -16.24 4.71 29.38
CA GLY A 701 -16.80 4.16 30.61
C GLY A 701 -18.26 4.58 30.79
N GLN A 702 -19.04 3.84 31.59
CA GLN A 702 -20.48 4.11 31.79
C GLN A 702 -20.80 5.56 32.15
N GLU A 703 -19.96 6.21 32.98
CA GLU A 703 -20.16 7.60 33.41
C GLU A 703 -19.95 8.64 32.30
N ASN A 704 -19.32 8.26 31.18
CA ASN A 704 -18.99 9.16 30.06
C ASN A 704 -19.85 8.89 28.80
N ALA A 705 -20.94 8.13 28.91
CA ALA A 705 -21.82 7.84 27.77
C ALA A 705 -22.38 9.10 27.08
N GLU A 706 -22.70 10.14 27.86
CA GLU A 706 -23.15 11.43 27.31
C GLU A 706 -22.06 12.13 26.50
N ILE A 707 -20.79 12.06 26.93
CA ILE A 707 -19.67 12.65 26.18
C ILE A 707 -19.47 11.90 24.86
N ALA A 708 -19.58 10.56 24.87
CA ALA A 708 -19.50 9.74 23.66
C ALA A 708 -20.64 10.06 22.67
N LYS A 709 -21.84 10.37 23.16
CA LYS A 709 -22.97 10.87 22.34
C LYS A 709 -22.67 12.26 21.76
N GLU A 710 -22.19 13.19 22.60
CA GLU A 710 -21.94 14.57 22.20
C GLU A 710 -20.89 14.72 21.08
N VAL A 711 -19.95 13.77 20.94
CA VAL A 711 -19.01 13.70 19.80
C VAL A 711 -19.74 13.79 18.46
N PHE A 712 -20.89 13.14 18.34
CA PHE A 712 -21.65 13.08 17.09
C PHE A 712 -22.76 14.13 17.03
N THR A 713 -23.43 14.43 18.14
CA THR A 713 -24.57 15.36 18.13
C THR A 713 -24.18 16.84 18.06
N THR A 714 -22.91 17.18 18.33
CA THR A 714 -22.43 18.57 18.34
C THR A 714 -21.66 18.99 17.09
N GLY A 715 -21.46 18.08 16.14
CA GLY A 715 -20.60 18.29 14.97
C GLY A 715 -19.10 18.19 15.27
N PHE A 716 -18.71 17.86 16.51
CA PHE A 716 -17.32 17.67 16.91
C PHE A 716 -16.59 16.63 16.04
N ILE A 717 -17.32 15.63 15.55
CA ILE A 717 -16.84 14.61 14.62
C ILE A 717 -16.14 15.17 13.36
N ARG A 718 -16.44 16.40 12.92
CA ARG A 718 -15.72 17.06 11.79
C ARG A 718 -14.27 17.45 12.12
N TYR A 719 -13.93 17.52 13.40
CA TYR A 719 -12.65 18.02 13.90
C TYR A 719 -11.75 16.91 14.46
N ILE A 720 -12.12 15.64 14.26
CA ILE A 720 -11.27 14.52 14.67
C ILE A 720 -9.96 14.51 13.89
N ARG A 721 -8.83 14.25 14.56
CA ARG A 721 -7.48 14.32 13.98
C ARG A 721 -6.45 13.56 14.80
N GLY A 722 -5.31 13.24 14.19
CA GLY A 722 -4.21 12.50 14.81
C GLY A 722 -4.36 10.98 14.72
N GLU A 723 -3.42 10.25 15.33
CA GLU A 723 -3.41 8.79 15.40
C GLU A 723 -4.53 8.26 16.30
N ALA A 724 -4.92 9.05 17.30
CA ALA A 724 -6.11 8.85 18.13
C ALA A 724 -6.45 10.16 18.86
N MET A 725 -7.63 10.21 19.51
CA MET A 725 -8.00 11.33 20.38
C MET A 725 -8.52 10.83 21.71
N VAL A 726 -8.19 11.58 22.76
CA VAL A 726 -8.67 11.34 24.12
C VAL A 726 -9.43 12.57 24.60
N LEU A 727 -10.69 12.39 24.96
CA LEU A 727 -11.53 13.40 25.61
C LEU A 727 -11.56 13.08 27.10
N LEU A 728 -10.88 13.92 27.89
CA LEU A 728 -10.74 13.74 29.33
C LEU A 728 -11.68 14.68 30.08
N ASN A 729 -12.53 14.12 30.94
CA ASN A 729 -13.44 14.86 31.81
C ASN A 729 -12.74 15.27 33.11
N GLU A 730 -12.44 16.56 33.26
CA GLU A 730 -11.85 17.16 34.46
C GLU A 730 -12.82 18.17 35.06
N ASN A 731 -13.46 17.81 36.18
CA ASN A 731 -14.35 18.71 36.94
C ASN A 731 -15.48 19.36 36.11
N GLY A 732 -16.07 18.61 35.18
CA GLY A 732 -17.17 19.09 34.33
C GLY A 732 -16.72 19.92 33.13
N LYS A 733 -15.42 19.90 32.80
CA LYS A 733 -14.86 20.41 31.54
C LYS A 733 -14.20 19.26 30.79
N VAL A 734 -14.40 19.21 29.48
CA VAL A 734 -13.76 18.22 28.61
C VAL A 734 -12.49 18.81 28.02
N ARG A 735 -11.35 18.20 28.32
CA ARG A 735 -10.06 18.51 27.69
C ARG A 735 -9.83 17.53 26.55
N VAL A 736 -9.51 18.05 25.37
CA VAL A 736 -9.19 17.23 24.20
C VAL A 736 -7.67 17.07 24.10
N ILE A 737 -7.20 15.83 23.96
CA ILE A 737 -5.81 15.47 23.76
C ILE A 737 -5.72 14.75 22.41
N VAL A 738 -4.90 15.27 21.50
CA VAL A 738 -4.58 14.62 20.23
C VAL A 738 -3.36 13.75 20.44
N VAL A 739 -3.46 12.47 20.08
CA VAL A 739 -2.35 11.51 20.13
C VAL A 739 -1.66 11.53 18.76
N GLY A 740 -0.33 11.65 18.77
CA GLY A 740 0.51 11.70 17.57
C GLY A 740 1.78 10.89 17.72
#